data_AF-Q9AJ94-F1
#
_entry.id   AF-Q9AJ94-F1
#
_cell.length_a   1.000
_cell.length_b   1.000
_cell.length_c   1.000
_cell.angle_alpha   90.00
_cell.angle_beta   90.00
_cell.angle_gamma   90.00
#
_symmetry.space_group_name_H-M   'P 1'
#
loop_
_entity.id
_entity.type
_entity.pdbx_description
1 polymer ?
#
loop_
_entity_poly.entity_id
_entity_poly.type
_entity_poly.pdbx_seq_one_letter_code
_entity_poly.pdbx_strand_id
1 'polypeptide(L)'
;MEMRRLDISKEDKLRTQLKLLAVMREQYFRSTGIFFDTTQMISLLLSKHHQEQNVLMEVSRNENLSAQPAAILAAMQWVLAEGGTVDVCFANHRLIADYLEKGDRDFFTCLGIPSSVLEANSESGTYQVGGINYSTLSDLTSYRSHAEIEDEELTMDRYGYPVSSHLILNHIDFSNVDDRTLSHFSSLCDYYKGKGRVVRITETEETVGEVVGQISRFDMDVGYRVFPARMNLQEELNTQSLAERRREEAVKQYFIQSVSNIQQAVLNQLEEWQAFLHLIYPKSEWRQLDNELLVQRSELIDSLKKQWTKCLEDSDPKKMYPNPYVRRDVFQRLQTRELEKAIQAYEKSVSSIWNLNRDQLKAKTENRFSNDSVNALRCKYLEEVDLSEQIKWSKLSARLKKKEATQEKKRSHRHLESAVEVTGAMLSYHDGDLEPYRLAFVNSQLKLWARDISKEINNSSLPASVKQGLIERANNADNFLALELLLIDYESRWLDKEKLSEKFRMQPIISDMLRVYQQAGFEEHKELKILKETYLDNTATQIIHHLDKALAWAKPENRGPWYWIERSAVKKAANEILVLANGVKQARDSLSKQVAIKKLYRALCKHQAQLEDVWIFSFGHKNARDLINQTLNTMDSLTVLSRDEGGLDINFIQECKEEAQYYLLGEKFSSVLEDFEKNNSQILTAHSEWQEVKRQLQQKQNESRKVYTLNEMYYVLCKKINELSISYSLLREPLVQLRGMMRTLWNSFQEKHQGIMDESKYFDFKARKIKEELEGIEGYSVFNVKVKKGYTGFNEYVELIIEGEGTSALFEGFMQYKSRLTELKEAYRQLEFSLKQNRLELLNLNRIHAKHLPFLKDHHSRSSCNKQE
;
A
#
# COMPACT_ATOMS: atom_id res chain seq x y z
N MET A 1 -7.19 -15.68 33.54
CA MET A 1 -6.09 -16.18 34.40
C MET A 1 -4.72 -16.07 33.72
N GLU A 2 -4.61 -16.39 32.42
CA GLU A 2 -3.33 -16.30 31.69
C GLU A 2 -2.74 -14.89 31.62
N MET A 3 -3.53 -13.84 31.32
CA MET A 3 -3.01 -12.46 31.19
C MET A 3 -2.40 -11.86 32.46
N ARG A 4 -2.51 -12.54 33.61
CA ARG A 4 -1.94 -12.11 34.90
C ARG A 4 -0.58 -12.77 35.21
N ARG A 5 -0.03 -13.58 34.29
CA ARG A 5 1.32 -14.17 34.43
C ARG A 5 2.38 -13.19 33.94
N LEU A 6 3.39 -12.94 34.79
CA LEU A 6 4.50 -12.00 34.51
C LEU A 6 5.45 -12.48 33.39
N ASP A 7 5.44 -13.76 33.03
CA ASP A 7 6.38 -14.39 32.07
C ASP A 7 5.82 -14.60 30.64
N ILE A 8 4.79 -13.84 30.24
CA ILE A 8 4.17 -13.98 28.91
C ILE A 8 4.86 -13.11 27.86
N SER A 9 5.19 -13.70 26.70
CA SER A 9 5.76 -12.98 25.56
C SER A 9 4.79 -11.91 25.03
N LYS A 10 5.31 -10.83 24.40
CA LYS A 10 4.45 -9.79 23.80
C LYS A 10 3.47 -10.35 22.76
N GLU A 11 3.88 -11.39 22.03
CA GLU A 11 3.04 -12.04 21.02
C GLU A 11 1.92 -12.86 21.66
N ASP A 12 2.23 -13.60 22.72
CA ASP A 12 1.23 -14.38 23.46
C ASP A 12 0.23 -13.47 24.19
N LYS A 13 0.70 -12.35 24.75
CA LYS A 13 -0.19 -11.32 25.34
C LYS A 13 -1.14 -10.75 24.30
N LEU A 14 -0.64 -10.44 23.10
CA LEU A 14 -1.47 -9.99 21.98
C LEU A 14 -2.49 -11.06 21.57
N ARG A 15 -2.06 -12.32 21.46
CA ARG A 15 -2.92 -13.46 21.11
C ARG A 15 -4.04 -13.65 22.11
N THR A 16 -3.74 -13.60 23.42
CA THR A 16 -4.76 -13.72 24.48
C THR A 16 -5.73 -12.55 24.48
N GLN A 17 -5.25 -11.32 24.22
CA GLN A 17 -6.13 -10.14 24.10
C GLN A 17 -7.08 -10.25 22.89
N LEU A 18 -6.62 -10.77 21.76
CA LEU A 18 -7.47 -10.99 20.59
C LEU A 18 -8.49 -12.11 20.82
N LYS A 19 -8.10 -13.19 21.51
CA LYS A 19 -9.04 -14.24 21.94
C LYS A 19 -10.12 -13.68 22.86
N LEU A 20 -9.74 -12.84 23.83
CA LEU A 20 -10.68 -12.19 24.74
C LEU A 20 -11.69 -11.32 23.98
N LEU A 21 -11.23 -10.54 23.00
CA LEU A 21 -12.10 -9.70 22.17
C LEU A 21 -13.09 -10.52 21.35
N ALA A 22 -12.66 -11.67 20.81
CA ALA A 22 -13.54 -12.59 20.09
C ALA A 22 -14.62 -13.19 21.01
N VAL A 23 -14.23 -13.61 22.21
CA VAL A 23 -15.16 -14.12 23.24
C VAL A 23 -16.15 -13.05 23.67
N MET A 24 -15.68 -11.82 23.92
CA MET A 24 -16.55 -10.70 24.27
C MET A 24 -17.54 -10.37 23.16
N ARG A 25 -17.13 -10.40 21.89
CA ARG A 25 -18.02 -10.17 20.73
C ARG A 25 -19.12 -11.22 20.65
N GLU A 26 -18.77 -12.49 20.79
CA GLU A 26 -19.73 -13.60 20.79
C GLU A 26 -20.67 -13.53 21.99
N GLN A 27 -20.14 -13.28 23.18
CA GLN A 27 -20.95 -13.16 24.39
C GLN A 27 -21.90 -11.96 24.30
N TYR A 28 -21.44 -10.83 23.76
CA TYR A 28 -22.28 -9.67 23.52
C TYR A 28 -23.41 -10.00 22.54
N PHE A 29 -23.12 -10.72 21.45
CA PHE A 29 -24.15 -11.17 20.52
C PHE A 29 -25.17 -12.10 21.17
N ARG A 30 -24.74 -13.01 22.06
CA ARG A 30 -25.65 -13.90 22.78
C ARG A 30 -26.52 -13.17 23.81
N SER A 31 -25.96 -12.16 24.47
CA SER A 31 -26.67 -11.37 25.49
C SER A 31 -27.62 -10.34 24.87
N THR A 32 -27.28 -9.78 23.71
CA THR A 32 -28.00 -8.62 23.13
C THR A 32 -28.71 -8.91 21.80
N GLY A 33 -28.35 -10.02 21.12
CA GLY A 33 -28.73 -10.29 19.73
C GLY A 33 -27.99 -9.43 18.70
N ILE A 34 -27.06 -8.56 19.13
CA ILE A 34 -26.38 -7.60 18.26
C ILE A 34 -24.94 -8.03 17.97
N PHE A 35 -24.64 -8.18 16.69
CA PHE A 35 -23.32 -8.60 16.23
C PHE A 35 -22.52 -7.39 15.74
N PHE A 36 -21.36 -7.13 16.36
CA PHE A 36 -20.49 -6.03 15.92
C PHE A 36 -19.91 -6.30 14.52
N ASP A 37 -20.06 -5.36 13.60
CA ASP A 37 -19.50 -5.34 12.25
C ASP A 37 -18.00 -4.99 12.23
N THR A 38 -17.40 -5.01 11.04
CA THR A 38 -15.98 -4.73 10.85
C THR A 38 -15.57 -3.32 11.30
N THR A 39 -16.43 -2.32 11.16
CA THR A 39 -16.14 -0.94 11.58
C THR A 39 -16.09 -0.81 13.08
N GLN A 40 -17.03 -1.42 13.80
CA GLN A 40 -16.95 -1.42 15.27
C GLN A 40 -15.76 -2.27 15.76
N MET A 41 -15.47 -3.40 15.11
CA MET A 41 -14.28 -4.20 15.45
C MET A 41 -12.97 -3.44 15.21
N ILE A 42 -12.87 -2.64 14.15
CA ILE A 42 -11.70 -1.77 13.92
C ILE A 42 -11.57 -0.74 15.05
N SER A 43 -12.67 -0.13 15.51
CA SER A 43 -12.63 0.83 16.63
C SER A 43 -12.09 0.18 17.92
N LEU A 44 -12.51 -1.05 18.22
CA LEU A 44 -12.03 -1.81 19.38
C LEU A 44 -10.54 -2.15 19.23
N LEU A 45 -10.10 -2.58 18.03
CA LEU A 45 -8.70 -2.90 17.75
C LEU A 45 -7.79 -1.67 17.77
N LEU A 46 -8.27 -0.51 17.32
CA LEU A 46 -7.53 0.75 17.40
C LEU A 46 -7.35 1.19 18.86
N SER A 47 -8.42 1.12 19.66
CA SER A 47 -8.32 1.38 21.09
C SER A 47 -7.35 0.42 21.79
N LYS A 48 -7.30 -0.84 21.34
CA LYS A 48 -6.36 -1.87 21.79
C LYS A 48 -4.91 -1.61 21.35
N HIS A 49 -4.69 -1.06 20.17
CA HIS A 49 -3.34 -0.73 19.69
C HIS A 49 -2.72 0.37 20.57
N HIS A 50 -3.53 1.31 21.03
CA HIS A 50 -3.14 2.47 21.81
C HIS A 50 -3.52 2.34 23.29
N GLN A 51 -3.22 1.19 23.89
CA GLN A 51 -3.65 0.82 25.25
C GLN A 51 -3.16 1.77 26.36
N GLU A 52 -2.03 2.43 26.17
CA GLU A 52 -1.39 3.33 27.15
C GLU A 52 -1.63 4.82 26.84
N GLN A 53 -2.44 5.14 25.83
CA GLN A 53 -2.63 6.49 25.30
C GLN A 53 -4.09 6.92 25.40
N ASN A 54 -4.35 8.21 25.64
CA ASN A 54 -5.67 8.80 25.57
C ASN A 54 -6.11 8.89 24.10
N VAL A 55 -7.24 8.28 23.75
CA VAL A 55 -7.63 8.10 22.34
C VAL A 55 -8.97 8.74 22.03
N LEU A 56 -9.02 9.51 20.93
CA LEU A 56 -10.26 10.01 20.32
C LEU A 56 -10.57 9.21 19.05
N MET A 57 -11.80 8.71 18.92
CA MET A 57 -12.26 8.00 17.73
C MET A 57 -13.58 8.59 17.23
N GLU A 58 -13.58 8.99 15.97
CA GLU A 58 -14.81 9.28 15.23
C GLU A 58 -15.18 8.06 14.40
N VAL A 59 -16.33 7.45 14.67
CA VAL A 59 -16.80 6.24 14.00
C VAL A 59 -18.04 6.57 13.18
N SER A 60 -18.01 6.27 11.88
CA SER A 60 -19.17 6.54 11.01
C SER A 60 -20.37 5.66 11.36
N ARG A 61 -21.56 6.27 11.40
CA ARG A 61 -22.82 5.56 11.61
C ARG A 61 -23.10 4.61 10.45
N ASN A 62 -23.60 3.42 10.77
CA ASN A 62 -24.11 2.47 9.81
C ASN A 62 -25.66 2.53 9.87
N GLU A 63 -26.34 2.75 8.75
CA GLU A 63 -27.80 3.05 8.71
C GLU A 63 -28.68 1.93 9.28
N ASN A 64 -28.15 0.71 9.45
CA ASN A 64 -28.91 -0.48 9.83
C ASN A 64 -28.75 -0.95 11.30
N LEU A 65 -27.92 -0.32 12.13
CA LEU A 65 -27.61 -0.85 13.47
C LEU A 65 -27.39 0.22 14.54
N SER A 66 -27.88 -0.04 15.75
CA SER A 66 -27.85 0.86 16.91
C SER A 66 -26.80 0.53 18.00
N ALA A 67 -26.00 -0.54 17.87
CA ALA A 67 -25.09 -0.94 18.95
C ALA A 67 -23.75 -0.23 18.89
N GLN A 68 -23.37 0.32 20.03
CA GLN A 68 -22.16 1.11 20.20
C GLN A 68 -21.06 0.23 20.84
N PRO A 69 -19.78 0.39 20.47
CA PRO A 69 -18.69 -0.43 21.00
C PRO A 69 -18.39 -0.17 22.49
N ALA A 70 -19.10 0.75 23.14
CA ALA A 70 -18.85 1.21 24.50
C ALA A 70 -18.84 0.05 25.53
N ALA A 71 -19.79 -0.89 25.44
CA ALA A 71 -19.86 -2.01 26.38
C ALA A 71 -18.67 -2.96 26.29
N ILE A 72 -18.31 -3.42 25.08
CA ILE A 72 -17.12 -4.26 24.88
C ILE A 72 -15.85 -3.49 25.22
N LEU A 73 -15.79 -2.20 24.86
CA LEU A 73 -14.66 -1.36 25.21
C LEU A 73 -14.49 -1.25 26.73
N ALA A 74 -15.58 -1.04 27.48
CA ALA A 74 -15.56 -0.94 28.93
C ALA A 74 -15.07 -2.25 29.57
N ALA A 75 -15.59 -3.39 29.13
CA ALA A 75 -15.11 -4.70 29.59
C ALA A 75 -13.63 -4.92 29.25
N MET A 76 -13.17 -4.50 28.06
CA MET A 76 -11.76 -4.59 27.68
C MET A 76 -10.88 -3.70 28.57
N GLN A 77 -11.29 -2.45 28.86
CA GLN A 77 -10.55 -1.55 29.76
C GLN A 77 -10.52 -2.08 31.19
N TRP A 78 -11.62 -2.63 31.69
CA TRP A 78 -11.69 -3.22 33.03
C TRP A 78 -10.69 -4.37 33.20
N VAL A 79 -10.57 -5.22 32.17
CA VAL A 79 -9.57 -6.30 32.16
C VAL A 79 -8.15 -5.76 32.12
N LEU A 80 -7.90 -4.69 31.36
CA LEU A 80 -6.58 -4.03 31.28
C LEU A 80 -6.19 -3.33 32.58
N ALA A 81 -7.16 -2.80 33.31
CA ALA A 81 -7.00 -2.20 34.64
C ALA A 81 -6.86 -3.23 35.77
N GLU A 82 -6.74 -4.52 35.45
CA GLU A 82 -6.71 -5.62 36.42
C GLU A 82 -7.91 -5.64 37.40
N GLY A 83 -9.07 -5.23 36.89
CA GLY A 83 -10.30 -5.09 37.66
C GLY A 83 -10.48 -3.74 38.36
N GLY A 84 -9.78 -2.71 37.88
CA GLY A 84 -10.03 -1.32 38.27
C GLY A 84 -11.37 -0.77 37.79
N THR A 85 -11.68 0.47 38.15
CA THR A 85 -12.98 1.09 37.84
C THR A 85 -13.02 1.64 36.41
N VAL A 86 -14.13 1.44 35.70
CA VAL A 86 -14.37 2.05 34.38
C VAL A 86 -15.67 2.83 34.39
N ASP A 87 -15.57 4.14 34.14
CA ASP A 87 -16.73 5.01 34.07
C ASP A 87 -17.07 5.31 32.60
N VAL A 88 -18.33 5.11 32.22
CA VAL A 88 -18.83 5.30 30.86
C VAL A 88 -19.87 6.41 30.86
N CYS A 89 -19.47 7.58 30.34
CA CYS A 89 -20.31 8.76 30.28
C CYS A 89 -20.99 8.88 28.92
N PHE A 90 -22.31 9.06 28.93
CA PHE A 90 -23.13 9.32 27.75
C PHE A 90 -23.55 10.79 27.68
N ALA A 91 -23.95 11.23 26.47
CA ALA A 91 -24.42 12.60 26.25
C ALA A 91 -25.72 12.94 26.99
N ASN A 92 -26.58 11.96 27.26
CA ASN A 92 -27.84 12.14 27.96
C ASN A 92 -28.38 10.79 28.47
N HIS A 93 -29.33 10.86 29.41
CA HIS A 93 -29.99 9.71 30.03
C HIS A 93 -30.71 8.78 29.02
N ARG A 94 -31.16 9.30 27.88
CA ARG A 94 -31.84 8.46 26.85
C ARG A 94 -30.88 7.44 26.23
N LEU A 95 -29.60 7.77 26.12
CA LEU A 95 -28.59 6.83 25.63
C LEU A 95 -28.17 5.80 26.69
N ILE A 96 -28.48 6.06 27.97
CA ILE A 96 -28.28 5.10 29.07
C ILE A 96 -29.44 4.10 29.14
N ALA A 97 -30.64 4.46 28.65
CA ALA A 97 -31.76 3.51 28.55
C ALA A 97 -31.38 2.28 27.69
N ASP A 98 -30.52 2.46 26.69
CA ASP A 98 -29.98 1.35 25.87
C ASP A 98 -29.19 0.33 26.71
N TYR A 99 -28.53 0.74 27.80
CA TYR A 99 -27.81 -0.16 28.72
C TYR A 99 -28.77 -1.10 29.49
N LEU A 100 -29.97 -0.60 29.82
CA LEU A 100 -31.00 -1.34 30.54
C LEU A 100 -31.90 -2.18 29.61
N GLU A 101 -32.16 -1.71 28.39
CA GLU A 101 -33.09 -2.35 27.45
C GLU A 101 -32.44 -3.26 26.41
N LYS A 102 -31.17 -3.02 26.03
CA LYS A 102 -30.48 -3.78 24.94
C LYS A 102 -29.51 -4.86 25.42
N GLY A 103 -29.45 -5.13 26.73
CA GLY A 103 -28.73 -6.29 27.27
C GLY A 103 -27.24 -6.05 27.62
N ASP A 104 -26.75 -4.81 27.69
CA ASP A 104 -25.38 -4.51 28.14
C ASP A 104 -25.15 -4.96 29.60
N ARG A 105 -26.17 -4.79 30.45
CA ARG A 105 -26.17 -5.32 31.82
C ARG A 105 -26.03 -6.84 31.85
N ASP A 106 -26.75 -7.54 30.97
CA ASP A 106 -26.70 -9.00 30.87
C ASP A 106 -25.32 -9.45 30.37
N PHE A 107 -24.73 -8.71 29.42
CA PHE A 107 -23.37 -8.94 28.96
C PHE A 107 -22.34 -8.84 30.10
N PHE A 108 -22.38 -7.77 30.91
CA PHE A 108 -21.47 -7.63 32.05
C PHE A 108 -21.70 -8.69 33.13
N THR A 109 -22.97 -9.02 33.39
CA THR A 109 -23.34 -10.09 34.32
C THR A 109 -22.78 -11.44 33.87
N CYS A 110 -22.86 -11.77 32.57
CA CYS A 110 -22.26 -12.99 32.01
C CYS A 110 -20.73 -13.02 32.14
N LEU A 111 -20.07 -11.86 32.08
CA LEU A 111 -18.62 -11.75 32.30
C LEU A 111 -18.23 -11.71 33.79
N GLY A 112 -19.20 -11.66 34.70
CA GLY A 112 -18.96 -11.51 36.13
C GLY A 112 -18.40 -10.15 36.52
N ILE A 113 -18.70 -9.09 35.75
CA ILE A 113 -18.24 -7.73 36.00
C ILE A 113 -19.35 -6.94 36.73
N PRO A 114 -19.11 -6.44 37.95
CA PRO A 114 -20.06 -5.58 38.65
C PRO A 114 -20.33 -4.31 37.83
N SER A 115 -21.59 -3.92 37.71
CA SER A 115 -21.96 -2.70 36.97
C SER A 115 -23.19 -1.99 37.54
N SER A 116 -23.24 -0.66 37.41
CA SER A 116 -24.35 0.17 37.89
C SER A 116 -24.62 1.36 36.96
N VAL A 117 -25.77 2.01 37.17
CA VAL A 117 -26.11 3.32 36.57
C VAL A 117 -26.10 4.35 37.69
N LEU A 118 -25.46 5.49 37.45
CA LEU A 118 -25.35 6.60 38.38
C LEU A 118 -26.08 7.83 37.85
N GLU A 119 -26.94 8.35 38.70
CA GLU A 119 -27.63 9.64 38.59
C GLU A 119 -27.11 10.59 39.69
N ALA A 120 -27.24 11.91 39.51
CA ALA A 120 -26.69 12.90 40.44
C ALA A 120 -27.16 12.74 41.91
N ASN A 121 -28.31 12.14 42.13
CA ASN A 121 -28.95 11.89 43.43
C ASN A 121 -28.95 10.41 43.85
N SER A 122 -28.11 9.57 43.23
CA SER A 122 -27.95 8.18 43.63
C SER A 122 -27.45 8.08 45.07
N GLU A 123 -27.95 7.10 45.84
CA GLU A 123 -27.54 6.88 47.22
C GLU A 123 -26.08 6.41 47.31
N SER A 124 -25.41 6.73 48.42
CA SER A 124 -24.05 6.27 48.69
C SER A 124 -23.94 4.73 48.60
N GLY A 125 -22.89 4.25 47.94
CA GLY A 125 -22.70 2.82 47.65
C GLY A 125 -23.32 2.33 46.33
N THR A 126 -23.98 3.21 45.56
CA THR A 126 -24.43 2.88 44.20
C THR A 126 -23.25 2.72 43.23
N TYR A 127 -22.18 3.50 43.44
CA TYR A 127 -20.97 3.45 42.63
C TYR A 127 -20.21 2.12 42.83
N GLN A 128 -19.98 1.39 41.73
CA GLN A 128 -19.26 0.11 41.79
C GLN A 128 -17.76 0.35 41.70
N VAL A 129 -17.09 0.44 42.84
CA VAL A 129 -15.62 0.48 42.93
C VAL A 129 -15.05 -0.84 42.41
N GLY A 130 -14.15 -0.78 41.41
CA GLY A 130 -13.66 -1.98 40.72
C GLY A 130 -14.68 -2.60 39.75
N GLY A 131 -15.73 -1.86 39.37
CA GLY A 131 -16.75 -2.26 38.41
C GLY A 131 -16.86 -1.30 37.21
N ILE A 132 -17.96 -1.42 36.46
CA ILE A 132 -18.28 -0.56 35.31
C ILE A 132 -19.51 0.30 35.64
N ASN A 133 -19.35 1.61 35.58
CA ASN A 133 -20.38 2.58 36.00
C ASN A 133 -20.86 3.38 34.79
N TYR A 134 -22.17 3.42 34.55
CA TYR A 134 -22.80 4.16 33.46
C TYR A 134 -23.43 5.44 34.00
N SER A 135 -23.21 6.58 33.36
CA SER A 135 -23.74 7.86 33.83
C SER A 135 -23.81 8.90 32.71
N THR A 136 -24.37 10.08 32.98
CA THR A 136 -24.02 11.26 32.20
C THR A 136 -22.82 11.97 32.81
N LEU A 137 -22.14 12.77 32.01
CA LEU A 137 -20.99 13.54 32.48
C LEU A 137 -21.35 14.51 33.62
N SER A 138 -22.59 15.03 33.61
CA SER A 138 -23.08 15.89 34.70
C SER A 138 -23.32 15.07 35.97
N ASP A 139 -23.98 13.92 35.87
CA ASP A 139 -24.32 13.09 37.02
C ASP A 139 -23.08 12.52 37.71
N LEU A 140 -22.09 12.04 36.94
CA LEU A 140 -20.83 11.56 37.50
C LEU A 140 -20.10 12.67 38.26
N THR A 141 -20.09 13.87 37.70
CA THR A 141 -19.45 15.03 38.32
C THR A 141 -20.15 15.38 39.64
N SER A 142 -21.48 15.49 39.60
CA SER A 142 -22.29 15.78 40.78
C SER A 142 -22.15 14.69 41.84
N TYR A 143 -22.23 13.41 41.47
CA TYR A 143 -22.09 12.29 42.40
C TYR A 143 -20.73 12.31 43.08
N ARG A 144 -19.62 12.50 42.33
CA ARG A 144 -18.27 12.60 42.90
C ARG A 144 -18.15 13.74 43.91
N SER A 145 -18.75 14.90 43.65
CA SER A 145 -18.75 16.01 44.60
C SER A 145 -19.55 15.69 45.88
N HIS A 146 -20.66 14.96 45.78
CA HIS A 146 -21.40 14.51 46.97
C HIS A 146 -20.63 13.45 47.74
N ALA A 147 -20.02 12.49 47.07
CA ALA A 147 -19.18 11.46 47.67
C ALA A 147 -18.00 12.07 48.46
N GLU A 148 -17.38 13.14 47.96
CA GLU A 148 -16.34 13.88 48.71
C GLU A 148 -16.87 14.57 49.97
N ILE A 149 -18.13 15.03 49.97
CA ILE A 149 -18.77 15.64 51.14
C ILE A 149 -19.19 14.57 52.15
N GLU A 150 -19.61 13.40 51.67
CA GLU A 150 -20.10 12.27 52.46
C GLU A 150 -18.98 11.30 52.89
N ASP A 151 -17.73 11.56 52.50
CA ASP A 151 -16.55 10.73 52.76
C ASP A 151 -16.67 9.29 52.20
N GLU A 152 -17.34 9.15 51.04
CA GLU A 152 -17.45 7.89 50.31
C GLU A 152 -16.19 7.63 49.47
N GLU A 153 -15.52 6.51 49.72
CA GLU A 153 -14.31 6.13 49.00
C GLU A 153 -14.62 5.57 47.59
N LEU A 154 -14.36 6.38 46.56
CA LEU A 154 -14.57 6.00 45.15
C LEU A 154 -13.34 5.39 44.46
N THR A 155 -12.26 5.18 45.22
CA THR A 155 -10.99 4.64 44.73
C THR A 155 -10.75 3.25 45.29
N MET A 156 -10.00 2.44 44.54
CA MET A 156 -9.57 1.12 45.01
C MET A 156 -8.06 1.10 45.15
N ASP A 157 -7.58 0.75 46.34
CA ASP A 157 -6.18 0.45 46.58
C ASP A 157 -5.97 -1.06 46.65
N ARG A 158 -4.93 -1.55 45.97
CA ARG A 158 -4.50 -2.95 46.05
C ARG A 158 -3.05 -2.99 46.48
N TYR A 159 -2.80 -3.55 47.68
CA TYR A 159 -1.46 -3.61 48.30
C TYR A 159 -0.79 -2.23 48.51
N GLY A 160 -1.59 -1.19 48.81
CA GLY A 160 -1.09 0.17 49.03
C GLY A 160 -0.76 0.96 47.75
N TYR A 161 -1.17 0.45 46.59
CA TYR A 161 -1.08 1.15 45.31
C TYR A 161 -2.48 1.39 44.73
N PRO A 162 -2.77 2.61 44.23
CA PRO A 162 -4.05 2.92 43.60
C PRO A 162 -4.21 2.12 42.30
N VAL A 163 -5.34 1.44 42.16
CA VAL A 163 -5.68 0.69 40.95
C VAL A 163 -6.20 1.66 39.88
N SER A 164 -5.83 1.40 38.62
CA SER A 164 -6.14 2.29 37.51
C SER A 164 -7.63 2.52 37.34
N SER A 165 -8.01 3.76 37.02
CA SER A 165 -9.40 4.15 36.72
C SER A 165 -9.49 4.72 35.31
N HIS A 166 -10.40 4.20 34.49
CA HIS A 166 -10.56 4.60 33.09
C HIS A 166 -11.88 5.33 32.86
N LEU A 167 -11.88 6.25 31.90
CA LEU A 167 -13.06 7.03 31.50
C LEU A 167 -13.34 6.81 30.01
N ILE A 168 -14.59 6.49 29.68
CA ILE A 168 -15.09 6.39 28.31
C ILE A 168 -16.13 7.48 28.09
N LEU A 169 -15.85 8.40 27.16
CA LEU A 169 -16.76 9.46 26.74
C LEU A 169 -17.45 9.02 25.45
N ASN A 170 -18.74 8.69 25.51
CA ASN A 170 -19.47 8.11 24.40
C ASN A 170 -20.56 9.05 23.87
N HIS A 171 -20.45 9.43 22.59
CA HIS A 171 -21.32 10.39 21.89
C HIS A 171 -21.42 11.79 22.53
N ILE A 172 -20.43 12.18 23.33
CA ILE A 172 -20.41 13.51 23.92
C ILE A 172 -19.82 14.49 22.91
N ASP A 173 -20.67 15.41 22.45
CA ASP A 173 -20.25 16.55 21.64
C ASP A 173 -20.00 17.78 22.53
N PHE A 174 -18.83 18.38 22.36
CA PHE A 174 -18.39 19.57 23.08
C PHE A 174 -18.30 20.81 22.16
N SER A 175 -18.75 20.70 20.91
CA SER A 175 -18.74 21.80 19.93
C SER A 175 -19.53 23.02 20.42
N ASN A 176 -20.65 22.78 21.12
CA ASN A 176 -21.62 23.80 21.55
C ASN A 176 -21.66 24.04 23.07
N VAL A 177 -20.67 23.56 23.83
CA VAL A 177 -20.60 23.72 25.29
C VAL A 177 -19.86 25.01 25.64
N ASP A 178 -20.40 25.80 26.58
CA ASP A 178 -19.76 27.04 27.04
C ASP A 178 -18.41 26.79 27.75
N ASP A 179 -17.54 27.80 27.78
CA ASP A 179 -16.18 27.67 28.33
C ASP A 179 -16.16 27.31 29.83
N ARG A 180 -17.22 27.64 30.57
CA ARG A 180 -17.33 27.35 32.00
C ARG A 180 -17.63 25.88 32.23
N THR A 181 -18.62 25.34 31.54
CA THR A 181 -18.98 23.93 31.58
C THR A 181 -17.84 23.06 31.01
N LEU A 182 -17.17 23.54 29.96
CA LEU A 182 -16.00 22.88 29.38
C LEU A 182 -14.83 22.75 30.37
N SER A 183 -14.56 23.78 31.20
CA SER A 183 -13.46 23.73 32.16
C SER A 183 -13.69 22.70 33.28
N HIS A 184 -14.94 22.52 33.73
CA HIS A 184 -15.30 21.49 34.72
C HIS A 184 -15.13 20.07 34.13
N PHE A 185 -15.46 19.88 32.85
CA PHE A 185 -15.24 18.60 32.17
C PHE A 185 -13.76 18.32 31.89
N SER A 186 -12.97 19.35 31.62
CA SER A 186 -11.51 19.22 31.50
C SER A 186 -10.89 18.73 32.80
N SER A 187 -11.28 19.29 33.95
CA SER A 187 -10.73 18.86 35.25
C SER A 187 -11.06 17.40 35.56
N LEU A 188 -12.25 16.91 35.16
CA LEU A 188 -12.60 15.50 35.30
C LEU A 188 -11.72 14.63 34.38
N CYS A 189 -11.55 15.02 33.12
CA CYS A 189 -10.68 14.28 32.20
C CYS A 189 -9.23 14.20 32.72
N ASP A 190 -8.70 15.31 33.25
CA ASP A 190 -7.34 15.37 33.80
C ASP A 190 -7.16 14.47 35.03
N TYR A 191 -8.19 14.34 35.87
CA TYR A 191 -8.21 13.37 36.97
C TYR A 191 -8.03 11.93 36.47
N TYR A 192 -8.76 11.52 35.43
CA TYR A 192 -8.65 10.16 34.88
C TYR A 192 -7.36 9.95 34.09
N LYS A 193 -6.82 10.96 33.40
CA LYS A 193 -5.50 10.88 32.76
C LYS A 193 -4.38 10.62 33.77
N GLY A 194 -4.49 11.15 34.98
CA GLY A 194 -3.53 10.91 36.06
C GLY A 194 -3.64 9.51 36.69
N LYS A 195 -4.78 8.83 36.53
CA LYS A 195 -5.07 7.52 37.18
C LYS A 195 -5.23 6.36 36.19
N GLY A 196 -5.33 6.63 34.91
CA GLY A 196 -5.58 5.63 33.89
C GLY A 196 -5.65 6.26 32.51
N ARG A 197 -6.78 6.07 31.83
CA ARG A 197 -6.90 6.38 30.40
C ARG A 197 -8.28 6.92 30.08
N VAL A 198 -8.31 7.94 29.23
CA VAL A 198 -9.53 8.50 28.65
C VAL A 198 -9.69 8.03 27.20
N VAL A 199 -10.85 7.47 26.88
CA VAL A 199 -11.22 7.11 25.50
C VAL A 199 -12.48 7.85 25.12
N ARG A 200 -12.43 8.62 24.03
CA ARG A 200 -13.60 9.31 23.48
C ARG A 200 -14.03 8.64 22.19
N ILE A 201 -15.31 8.32 22.08
CA ILE A 201 -15.94 7.79 20.87
C ILE A 201 -17.10 8.69 20.50
N THR A 202 -17.12 9.16 19.26
CA THR A 202 -18.18 10.00 18.72
C THR A 202 -18.52 9.58 17.28
N GLU A 203 -19.67 10.02 16.78
CA GLU A 203 -20.04 9.86 15.38
C GLU A 203 -19.31 10.85 14.48
N THR A 204 -19.00 10.45 13.24
CA THR A 204 -18.46 11.39 12.24
C THR A 204 -19.54 12.33 11.75
N GLU A 205 -19.36 13.64 11.93
CA GLU A 205 -20.09 14.66 11.17
C GLU A 205 -19.37 14.98 9.85
N GLU A 206 -20.11 15.34 8.80
CA GLU A 206 -19.61 15.50 7.42
C GLU A 206 -18.60 16.66 7.24
N THR A 207 -18.31 17.43 8.29
CA THR A 207 -17.37 18.55 8.24
C THR A 207 -15.92 18.06 8.38
N VAL A 208 -15.15 18.21 7.31
CA VAL A 208 -13.72 17.88 7.27
C VAL A 208 -12.95 19.02 7.93
N GLY A 209 -12.57 18.87 9.21
CA GLY A 209 -11.70 19.83 9.90
C GLY A 209 -11.52 19.67 11.41
N GLU A 210 -12.34 18.88 12.12
CA GLU A 210 -12.41 19.01 13.58
C GLU A 210 -11.52 18.08 14.42
N VAL A 211 -11.10 16.91 13.93
CA VAL A 211 -10.34 15.93 14.75
C VAL A 211 -9.07 16.53 15.35
N VAL A 212 -8.27 17.27 14.56
CA VAL A 212 -7.01 17.88 15.03
C VAL A 212 -7.27 18.96 16.08
N GLY A 213 -8.32 19.76 15.90
CA GLY A 213 -8.74 20.77 16.88
C GLY A 213 -9.22 20.14 18.18
N GLN A 214 -9.94 19.02 18.11
CA GLN A 214 -10.44 18.30 19.28
C GLN A 214 -9.32 17.56 20.04
N ILE A 215 -8.33 16.98 19.34
CA ILE A 215 -7.14 16.37 19.99
C ILE A 215 -6.43 17.42 20.85
N SER A 216 -6.15 18.61 20.30
CA SER A 216 -5.50 19.69 21.04
C SER A 216 -6.37 20.27 22.16
N ARG A 217 -7.69 20.36 21.95
CA ARG A 217 -8.64 20.91 22.94
C ARG A 217 -8.82 20.04 24.17
N PHE A 218 -8.69 18.72 24.03
CA PHE A 218 -8.85 17.76 25.13
C PHE A 218 -7.54 17.09 25.56
N ASP A 219 -6.41 17.52 24.99
CA ASP A 219 -5.07 16.96 25.27
C ASP A 219 -5.08 15.42 25.18
N MET A 220 -5.59 14.93 24.04
CA MET A 220 -5.60 13.52 23.71
C MET A 220 -4.29 13.16 23.00
N ASP A 221 -3.78 11.95 23.21
CA ASP A 221 -2.52 11.53 22.61
C ASP A 221 -2.66 11.22 21.11
N VAL A 222 -3.80 10.64 20.72
CA VAL A 222 -4.05 10.23 19.33
C VAL A 222 -5.53 10.34 18.96
N GLY A 223 -5.82 10.73 17.71
CA GLY A 223 -7.18 10.72 17.16
C GLY A 223 -7.30 9.98 15.82
N TYR A 224 -8.40 9.23 15.64
CA TYR A 224 -8.69 8.46 14.43
C TYR A 224 -10.10 8.70 13.92
N ARG A 225 -10.26 8.59 12.59
CA ARG A 225 -11.56 8.54 11.91
C ARG A 225 -11.74 7.16 11.28
N VAL A 226 -12.77 6.42 11.69
CA VAL A 226 -13.07 5.05 11.24
C VAL A 226 -14.28 5.09 10.32
N PHE A 227 -14.05 4.82 9.04
CA PHE A 227 -15.08 4.77 8.02
C PHE A 227 -15.79 3.40 7.95
N PRO A 228 -17.01 3.32 7.39
CA PRO A 228 -17.71 2.06 7.22
C PRO A 228 -16.92 1.10 6.32
N ALA A 229 -16.65 -0.11 6.80
CA ALA A 229 -16.27 -1.22 5.94
C ALA A 229 -17.50 -1.54 5.08
N ARG A 230 -17.36 -1.48 3.75
CA ARG A 230 -18.48 -1.64 2.80
C ARG A 230 -19.34 -2.85 3.16
N MET A 231 -20.57 -2.62 3.65
CA MET A 231 -21.57 -3.68 3.76
C MET A 231 -22.12 -4.04 2.37
N ASN A 232 -22.40 -5.33 2.20
CA ASN A 232 -23.15 -5.87 1.08
C ASN A 232 -24.56 -5.28 1.06
N LEU A 233 -25.01 -4.97 -0.16
CA LEU A 233 -26.38 -4.62 -0.49
C LEU A 233 -27.34 -5.72 -0.05
N GLN A 234 -28.34 -5.38 0.74
CA GLN A 234 -29.70 -5.87 0.54
C GLN A 234 -30.68 -4.92 1.24
N GLU A 235 -31.84 -4.67 0.62
CA GLU A 235 -32.80 -3.58 0.87
C GLU A 235 -32.40 -2.25 0.19
N GLU A 236 -32.55 -2.09 -1.13
CA GLU A 236 -33.81 -2.16 -1.90
C GLU A 236 -34.92 -1.24 -1.39
N LEU A 237 -34.69 0.09 -1.43
CA LEU A 237 -35.84 1.00 -1.59
C LEU A 237 -35.62 2.24 -2.48
N ASN A 238 -34.43 2.49 -3.04
CA ASN A 238 -34.23 3.59 -4.01
C ASN A 238 -33.19 3.25 -5.10
N THR A 239 -33.42 2.17 -5.84
CA THR A 239 -32.46 1.60 -6.80
C THR A 239 -32.18 2.47 -8.03
N GLN A 240 -33.07 3.41 -8.40
CA GLN A 240 -32.79 4.34 -9.51
C GLN A 240 -31.94 5.54 -9.07
N SER A 241 -32.27 6.23 -7.98
CA SER A 241 -31.56 7.47 -7.60
C SER A 241 -30.12 7.21 -7.09
N LEU A 242 -29.87 6.05 -6.48
CA LEU A 242 -28.57 5.72 -5.88
C LEU A 242 -27.59 5.06 -6.88
N ALA A 243 -28.09 4.27 -7.84
CA ALA A 243 -27.31 3.82 -8.99
C ALA A 243 -26.89 5.02 -9.86
N GLU A 244 -27.78 5.99 -9.99
CA GLU A 244 -27.49 7.25 -10.64
C GLU A 244 -26.47 8.08 -9.86
N ARG A 245 -26.64 8.33 -8.55
CA ARG A 245 -25.62 9.02 -7.73
C ARG A 245 -24.26 8.32 -7.74
N ARG A 246 -24.22 6.98 -7.75
CA ARG A 246 -22.96 6.22 -7.89
C ARG A 246 -22.34 6.38 -9.27
N ARG A 247 -23.15 6.43 -10.33
CA ARG A 247 -22.67 6.74 -11.68
C ARG A 247 -22.18 8.19 -11.76
N GLU A 248 -22.86 9.13 -11.12
CA GLU A 248 -22.46 10.55 -11.02
C GLU A 248 -21.14 10.71 -10.29
N GLU A 249 -20.96 10.06 -9.13
CA GLU A 249 -19.71 10.12 -8.39
C GLU A 249 -18.58 9.38 -9.14
N ALA A 250 -18.87 8.25 -9.79
CA ALA A 250 -17.88 7.57 -10.63
C ALA A 250 -17.45 8.43 -11.84
N VAL A 251 -18.39 9.15 -12.45
CA VAL A 251 -18.15 10.12 -13.52
C VAL A 251 -17.28 11.26 -12.99
N LYS A 252 -17.66 11.89 -11.88
CA LYS A 252 -16.90 12.97 -11.23
C LYS A 252 -15.48 12.53 -10.90
N GLN A 253 -15.30 11.39 -10.25
CA GLN A 253 -13.99 10.84 -9.90
C GLN A 253 -13.14 10.53 -11.14
N TYR A 254 -13.76 10.02 -12.21
CA TYR A 254 -13.08 9.80 -13.48
C TYR A 254 -12.53 11.09 -14.09
N PHE A 255 -13.31 12.17 -14.10
CA PHE A 255 -12.89 13.47 -14.63
C PHE A 255 -11.82 14.14 -13.75
N ILE A 256 -11.98 14.12 -12.42
CA ILE A 256 -10.98 14.63 -11.46
C ILE A 256 -9.64 13.89 -11.64
N GLN A 257 -9.67 12.56 -11.70
CA GLN A 257 -8.46 11.77 -11.88
C GLN A 257 -7.80 12.01 -13.23
N SER A 258 -8.58 12.16 -14.30
CA SER A 258 -8.06 12.43 -15.64
C SER A 258 -7.32 13.77 -15.70
N VAL A 259 -7.85 14.80 -15.05
CA VAL A 259 -7.23 16.12 -14.93
C VAL A 259 -5.98 16.07 -14.07
N SER A 260 -6.04 15.39 -12.92
CA SER A 260 -4.88 15.20 -12.04
C SER A 260 -3.72 14.49 -12.76
N ASN A 261 -4.02 13.48 -13.59
CA ASN A 261 -3.01 12.79 -14.38
C ASN A 261 -2.34 13.70 -15.43
N ILE A 262 -3.11 14.59 -16.06
CA ILE A 262 -2.59 15.59 -17.02
C ILE A 262 -1.68 16.58 -16.27
N GLN A 263 -2.12 17.09 -15.13
CA GLN A 263 -1.34 18.02 -14.29
C GLN A 263 -0.03 17.39 -13.81
N GLN A 264 -0.07 16.13 -13.38
CA GLN A 264 1.12 15.42 -12.92
C GLN A 264 2.15 15.22 -14.05
N ALA A 265 1.70 14.94 -15.28
CA ALA A 265 2.60 14.83 -16.43
C ALA A 265 3.39 16.12 -16.68
N VAL A 266 2.72 17.29 -16.54
CA VAL A 266 3.36 18.60 -16.65
C VAL A 266 4.36 18.85 -15.51
N LEU A 267 3.98 18.52 -14.27
CA LEU A 267 4.86 18.72 -13.11
C LEU A 267 6.11 17.83 -13.17
N ASN A 268 6.00 16.62 -13.72
CA ASN A 268 7.16 15.75 -13.93
C ASN A 268 8.13 16.36 -14.94
N GLN A 269 7.65 16.99 -16.02
CA GLN A 269 8.54 17.70 -16.96
C GLN A 269 9.21 18.91 -16.29
N LEU A 270 8.51 19.64 -15.42
CA LEU A 270 9.12 20.72 -14.64
C LEU A 270 10.26 20.21 -13.74
N GLU A 271 10.10 19.03 -13.15
CA GLU A 271 11.14 18.39 -12.32
C GLU A 271 12.37 17.97 -13.16
N GLU A 272 12.16 17.50 -14.39
CA GLU A 272 13.25 17.22 -15.34
C GLU A 272 14.02 18.48 -15.73
N TRP A 273 13.32 19.60 -15.96
CA TRP A 273 13.93 20.91 -16.21
C TRP A 273 14.66 21.45 -14.98
N GLN A 274 14.11 21.30 -13.77
CA GLN A 274 14.78 21.69 -12.53
C GLN A 274 16.09 20.90 -12.34
N ALA A 275 16.06 19.59 -12.55
CA ALA A 275 17.25 18.74 -12.47
C ALA A 275 18.32 19.15 -13.49
N PHE A 276 17.91 19.58 -14.69
CA PHE A 276 18.81 20.13 -15.70
C PHE A 276 19.39 21.50 -15.31
N LEU A 277 18.58 22.38 -14.72
CA LEU A 277 19.06 23.69 -14.26
C LEU A 277 20.09 23.56 -13.13
N HIS A 278 19.91 22.61 -12.20
CA HIS A 278 20.93 22.31 -11.17
C HIS A 278 22.25 21.76 -11.74
N LEU A 279 22.24 21.21 -12.95
CA LEU A 279 23.44 20.73 -13.63
C LEU A 279 24.26 21.87 -14.26
N ILE A 280 23.62 22.99 -14.63
CA ILE A 280 24.28 24.10 -15.33
C ILE A 280 24.50 25.32 -14.42
N TYR A 281 23.78 25.43 -13.30
CA TYR A 281 23.99 26.46 -12.29
C TYR A 281 25.02 26.04 -11.24
N PRO A 282 25.91 26.95 -10.80
CA PRO A 282 26.82 26.67 -9.70
C PRO A 282 26.05 26.50 -8.39
N LYS A 283 26.55 25.62 -7.50
CA LYS A 283 25.90 25.30 -6.21
C LYS A 283 25.61 26.50 -5.33
N SER A 284 26.39 27.57 -5.44
CA SER A 284 26.17 28.83 -4.72
C SER A 284 24.86 29.54 -5.12
N GLU A 285 24.38 29.32 -6.35
CA GLU A 285 23.16 29.95 -6.88
C GLU A 285 21.91 29.07 -6.69
N TRP A 286 22.06 27.81 -6.25
CA TRP A 286 20.95 26.85 -6.14
C TRP A 286 19.82 27.35 -5.23
N ARG A 287 20.15 27.98 -4.10
CA ARG A 287 19.14 28.47 -3.18
C ARG A 287 18.25 29.55 -3.81
N GLN A 288 18.82 30.41 -4.65
CA GLN A 288 18.05 31.43 -5.37
C GLN A 288 17.23 30.79 -6.50
N LEU A 289 17.86 29.91 -7.28
CA LEU A 289 17.22 29.17 -8.37
C LEU A 289 16.03 28.34 -7.86
N ASP A 290 16.17 27.63 -6.74
CA ASP A 290 15.10 26.82 -6.16
C ASP A 290 13.93 27.67 -5.66
N ASN A 291 14.19 28.86 -5.11
CA ASN A 291 13.13 29.79 -4.74
C ASN A 291 12.36 30.28 -5.98
N GLU A 292 13.07 30.62 -7.07
CA GLU A 292 12.44 31.03 -8.34
C GLU A 292 11.62 29.90 -8.97
N LEU A 293 12.15 28.68 -8.99
CA LEU A 293 11.47 27.51 -9.53
C LEU A 293 10.27 27.09 -8.66
N LEU A 294 10.33 27.31 -7.35
CA LEU A 294 9.22 27.05 -6.45
C LEU A 294 8.06 28.03 -6.68
N VAL A 295 8.35 29.32 -6.91
CA VAL A 295 7.35 30.31 -7.32
C VAL A 295 6.75 29.93 -8.67
N GLN A 296 7.60 29.60 -9.66
CA GLN A 296 7.17 29.20 -11.00
C GLN A 296 6.32 27.92 -10.97
N ARG A 297 6.63 26.95 -10.10
CA ARG A 297 5.82 25.74 -9.85
C ARG A 297 4.46 26.10 -9.28
N SER A 298 4.40 27.00 -8.31
CA SER A 298 3.15 27.45 -7.70
C SER A 298 2.25 28.15 -8.72
N GLU A 299 2.81 29.05 -9.53
CA GLU A 299 2.10 29.76 -10.60
C GLU A 299 1.60 28.81 -11.69
N LEU A 300 2.40 27.79 -12.03
CA LEU A 300 2.01 26.76 -12.99
C LEU A 300 0.83 25.94 -12.46
N ILE A 301 0.87 25.49 -11.20
CA ILE A 301 -0.22 24.75 -10.56
C ILE A 301 -1.51 25.59 -10.56
N ASP A 302 -1.41 26.87 -10.21
CA ASP A 302 -2.57 27.77 -10.21
C ASP A 302 -3.11 28.03 -11.61
N SER A 303 -2.23 28.17 -12.61
CA SER A 303 -2.63 28.32 -14.01
C SER A 303 -3.34 27.07 -14.55
N LEU A 304 -2.83 25.88 -14.22
CA LEU A 304 -3.44 24.61 -14.57
C LEU A 304 -4.81 24.42 -13.91
N LYS A 305 -4.98 24.85 -12.65
CA LYS A 305 -6.27 24.83 -11.95
C LYS A 305 -7.27 25.82 -12.57
N LYS A 306 -6.86 27.08 -12.77
CA LYS A 306 -7.70 28.11 -13.40
C LYS A 306 -8.14 27.70 -14.80
N GLN A 307 -7.23 27.11 -15.59
CA GLN A 307 -7.56 26.65 -16.94
C GLN A 307 -8.57 25.49 -16.93
N TRP A 308 -8.49 24.58 -15.95
CA TRP A 308 -9.50 23.52 -15.83
C TRP A 308 -10.86 24.09 -15.46
N THR A 309 -10.91 25.02 -14.50
CA THR A 309 -12.15 25.73 -14.14
C THR A 309 -12.75 26.43 -15.36
N LYS A 310 -11.93 27.11 -16.16
CA LYS A 310 -12.37 27.75 -17.40
C LYS A 310 -12.91 26.75 -18.43
N CYS A 311 -12.26 25.61 -18.64
CA CYS A 311 -12.75 24.57 -19.55
C CYS A 311 -14.08 23.96 -19.09
N LEU A 312 -14.31 23.86 -17.77
CA LEU A 312 -15.59 23.45 -17.21
C LEU A 312 -16.69 24.51 -17.42
N GLU A 313 -16.37 25.79 -17.25
CA GLU A 313 -17.29 26.91 -17.49
C GLU A 313 -17.64 27.05 -18.98
N ASP A 314 -16.65 27.00 -19.87
CA ASP A 314 -16.83 27.09 -21.32
C ASP A 314 -17.66 25.94 -21.90
N SER A 315 -17.65 24.79 -21.23
CA SER A 315 -18.47 23.63 -21.62
C SER A 315 -19.89 23.69 -21.04
N ASP A 316 -20.23 24.64 -20.17
CA ASP A 316 -21.59 24.97 -19.73
C ASP A 316 -21.80 26.50 -19.63
N PRO A 317 -21.77 27.23 -20.76
CA PRO A 317 -21.80 28.70 -20.77
C PRO A 317 -23.11 29.29 -20.27
N LYS A 318 -24.18 28.48 -20.22
CA LYS A 318 -25.51 28.87 -19.71
C LYS A 318 -25.69 28.50 -18.22
N LYS A 319 -24.68 27.89 -17.58
CA LYS A 319 -24.72 27.38 -16.19
C LYS A 319 -25.96 26.52 -15.92
N MET A 320 -26.27 25.65 -16.87
CA MET A 320 -27.45 24.79 -16.84
C MET A 320 -27.32 23.70 -15.75
N TYR A 321 -26.11 23.39 -15.29
CA TYR A 321 -25.84 22.32 -14.34
C TYR A 321 -25.30 22.83 -13.00
N PRO A 322 -25.95 22.54 -11.85
CA PRO A 322 -25.48 22.94 -10.52
C PRO A 322 -24.15 22.31 -10.11
N ASN A 323 -23.88 21.08 -10.57
CA ASN A 323 -22.60 20.39 -10.38
C ASN A 323 -21.87 20.32 -11.74
N PRO A 324 -20.68 20.92 -11.88
CA PRO A 324 -20.00 21.02 -13.16
C PRO A 324 -19.60 19.66 -13.75
N TYR A 325 -19.51 18.61 -12.93
CA TYR A 325 -19.13 17.25 -13.33
C TYR A 325 -20.31 16.32 -13.61
N VAL A 326 -21.54 16.77 -13.37
CA VAL A 326 -22.76 15.96 -13.50
C VAL A 326 -23.74 16.67 -14.44
N ARG A 327 -23.90 16.13 -15.65
CA ARG A 327 -24.75 16.72 -16.69
C ARG A 327 -25.82 15.73 -17.11
N ARG A 328 -27.05 16.22 -17.20
CA ARG A 328 -28.22 15.42 -17.59
C ARG A 328 -28.93 16.03 -18.79
N ASP A 329 -29.48 15.17 -19.63
CA ASP A 329 -30.32 15.61 -20.75
C ASP A 329 -31.78 15.82 -20.33
N VAL A 330 -32.61 16.21 -21.29
CA VAL A 330 -34.06 16.44 -21.09
C VAL A 330 -34.79 15.18 -20.59
N PHE A 331 -34.19 14.00 -20.75
CA PHE A 331 -34.69 12.70 -20.30
C PHE A 331 -33.98 12.19 -19.04
N GLN A 332 -33.30 13.07 -18.30
CA GLN A 332 -32.55 12.76 -17.06
C GLN A 332 -31.37 11.79 -17.24
N ARG A 333 -30.89 11.54 -18.46
CA ARG A 333 -29.74 10.64 -18.69
C ARG A 333 -28.42 11.38 -18.55
N LEU A 334 -27.46 10.75 -17.87
CA LEU A 334 -26.09 11.24 -17.70
C LEU A 334 -25.39 11.43 -19.06
N GLN A 335 -24.87 12.63 -19.31
CA GLN A 335 -24.13 12.98 -20.51
C GLN A 335 -22.67 13.30 -20.18
N THR A 336 -21.73 12.57 -20.77
CA THR A 336 -20.28 12.79 -20.57
C THR A 336 -19.62 13.50 -21.76
N ARG A 337 -20.31 13.60 -22.91
CA ARG A 337 -19.73 14.07 -24.17
C ARG A 337 -19.13 15.49 -24.09
N GLU A 338 -19.83 16.43 -23.45
CA GLU A 338 -19.33 17.80 -23.31
C GLU A 338 -18.20 17.90 -22.26
N LEU A 339 -18.19 17.02 -21.25
CA LEU A 339 -17.09 16.89 -20.28
C LEU A 339 -15.84 16.25 -20.90
N GLU A 340 -16.02 15.29 -21.80
CA GLU A 340 -14.94 14.68 -22.58
C GLU A 340 -14.31 15.70 -23.55
N LYS A 341 -15.13 16.53 -24.19
CA LYS A 341 -14.65 17.69 -24.97
C LYS A 341 -13.92 18.70 -24.09
N ALA A 342 -14.40 18.96 -22.87
CA ALA A 342 -13.71 19.83 -21.91
C ALA A 342 -12.32 19.28 -21.52
N ILE A 343 -12.17 17.97 -21.32
CA ILE A 343 -10.84 17.34 -21.14
C ILE A 343 -9.96 17.54 -22.37
N GLN A 344 -10.48 17.36 -23.58
CA GLN A 344 -9.68 17.54 -24.81
C GLN A 344 -9.27 19.01 -25.01
N ALA A 345 -10.15 19.95 -24.69
CA ALA A 345 -9.85 21.39 -24.69
C ALA A 345 -8.81 21.73 -23.60
N TYR A 346 -8.91 21.09 -22.43
CA TYR A 346 -7.95 21.23 -21.35
C TYR A 346 -6.58 20.69 -21.75
N GLU A 347 -6.49 19.49 -22.31
CA GLU A 347 -5.24 18.88 -22.81
C GLU A 347 -4.53 19.80 -23.82
N LYS A 348 -5.28 20.38 -24.77
CA LYS A 348 -4.73 21.36 -25.73
C LYS A 348 -4.25 22.65 -25.04
N SER A 349 -5.03 23.17 -24.09
CA SER A 349 -4.70 24.41 -23.38
C SER A 349 -3.49 24.24 -22.46
N VAL A 350 -3.37 23.07 -21.83
CA VAL A 350 -2.25 22.70 -20.96
C VAL A 350 -0.96 22.63 -21.76
N SER A 351 -0.98 22.11 -22.99
CA SER A 351 0.19 22.15 -23.89
C SER A 351 0.65 23.59 -24.16
N SER A 352 -0.28 24.53 -24.36
CA SER A 352 0.08 25.94 -24.54
C SER A 352 0.64 26.59 -23.26
N ILE A 353 0.05 26.31 -22.09
CA ILE A 353 0.55 26.79 -20.79
C ILE A 353 1.95 26.24 -20.53
N TRP A 354 2.16 24.96 -20.82
CA TRP A 354 3.44 24.31 -20.64
C TRP A 354 4.51 24.86 -21.58
N ASN A 355 4.19 25.10 -22.86
CA ASN A 355 5.14 25.69 -23.80
C ASN A 355 5.65 27.06 -23.30
N LEU A 356 4.75 27.91 -22.80
CA LEU A 356 5.14 29.21 -22.22
C LEU A 356 6.06 29.06 -21.00
N ASN A 357 5.76 28.08 -20.13
CA ASN A 357 6.59 27.79 -18.96
C ASN A 357 7.96 27.22 -19.35
N ARG A 358 7.99 26.34 -20.35
CA ARG A 358 9.21 25.77 -20.94
C ARG A 358 10.10 26.84 -21.55
N ASP A 359 9.52 27.84 -22.22
CA ASP A 359 10.28 28.96 -22.77
C ASP A 359 10.94 29.80 -21.66
N GLN A 360 10.26 30.00 -20.53
CA GLN A 360 10.84 30.65 -19.35
C GLN A 360 11.98 29.83 -18.73
N LEU A 361 11.84 28.50 -18.68
CA LEU A 361 12.89 27.59 -18.20
C LEU A 361 14.09 27.57 -19.16
N LYS A 362 13.85 27.63 -20.47
CA LYS A 362 14.87 27.76 -21.50
C LYS A 362 15.62 29.08 -21.40
N ALA A 363 14.94 30.20 -21.16
CA ALA A 363 15.59 31.50 -20.97
C ALA A 363 16.60 31.48 -19.80
N LYS A 364 16.32 30.70 -18.74
CA LYS A 364 17.26 30.50 -17.62
C LYS A 364 18.54 29.72 -18.00
N THR A 365 18.59 29.15 -19.20
CA THR A 365 19.76 28.44 -19.73
C THR A 365 20.70 29.32 -20.55
N GLU A 366 20.27 30.53 -20.91
CA GLU A 366 21.03 31.45 -21.78
C GLU A 366 22.41 31.78 -21.20
N ASN A 367 23.44 31.66 -22.05
CA ASN A 367 24.84 31.92 -21.70
C ASN A 367 25.41 31.03 -20.57
N ARG A 368 24.72 29.95 -20.17
CA ARG A 368 25.18 29.03 -19.10
C ARG A 368 25.92 27.79 -19.61
N PHE A 369 25.97 27.57 -20.92
CA PHE A 369 26.75 26.52 -21.57
C PHE A 369 27.10 26.89 -23.01
N SER A 370 28.12 26.26 -23.61
CA SER A 370 28.47 26.46 -25.01
C SER A 370 27.51 25.71 -25.95
N ASN A 371 27.26 26.26 -27.14
CA ASN A 371 26.34 25.68 -28.13
C ASN A 371 26.75 24.28 -28.62
N ASP A 372 28.03 23.92 -28.52
CA ASP A 372 28.56 22.61 -28.88
C ASP A 372 28.66 21.63 -27.70
N SER A 373 28.11 21.98 -26.53
CA SER A 373 28.21 21.16 -25.31
C SER A 373 27.12 20.09 -25.21
N VAL A 374 27.39 19.06 -24.41
CA VAL A 374 26.39 18.05 -24.02
C VAL A 374 25.17 18.67 -23.32
N ASN A 375 25.34 19.82 -22.67
CA ASN A 375 24.23 20.55 -22.06
C ASN A 375 23.34 21.25 -23.12
N ALA A 376 23.90 21.64 -24.26
CA ALA A 376 23.09 22.12 -25.39
C ALA A 376 22.21 21.00 -25.98
N LEU A 377 22.73 19.77 -26.07
CA LEU A 377 21.94 18.60 -26.49
C LEU A 377 20.85 18.22 -25.47
N ARG A 378 21.13 18.32 -24.16
CA ARG A 378 20.13 18.11 -23.10
C ARG A 378 19.01 19.16 -23.14
N CYS A 379 19.38 20.42 -23.35
CA CYS A 379 18.41 21.51 -23.50
C CYS A 379 17.51 21.27 -24.73
N LYS A 380 18.12 20.90 -25.87
CA LYS A 380 17.40 20.56 -27.11
C LYS A 380 16.46 19.36 -26.94
N TYR A 381 16.91 18.30 -26.26
CA TYR A 381 16.05 17.15 -25.94
C TYR A 381 14.83 17.57 -25.12
N LEU A 382 15.03 18.30 -24.02
CA LEU A 382 13.94 18.76 -23.15
C LEU A 382 12.98 19.74 -23.85
N GLU A 383 13.45 20.43 -24.89
CA GLU A 383 12.63 21.26 -25.78
C GLU A 383 11.76 20.42 -26.73
N GLU A 384 12.30 19.31 -27.24
CA GLU A 384 11.64 18.42 -28.22
C GLU A 384 10.67 17.40 -27.59
N VAL A 385 10.62 17.24 -26.25
CA VAL A 385 9.70 16.34 -25.57
C VAL A 385 8.22 16.76 -25.79
N ASP A 386 7.42 15.89 -26.41
CA ASP A 386 5.98 16.10 -26.58
C ASP A 386 5.19 15.70 -25.33
N LEU A 387 4.64 16.70 -24.66
CA LEU A 387 3.75 16.54 -23.51
C LEU A 387 2.50 15.69 -23.85
N SER A 388 2.00 15.77 -25.08
CA SER A 388 0.80 15.06 -25.53
C SER A 388 1.04 13.55 -25.58
N GLU A 389 2.24 13.11 -25.94
CA GLU A 389 2.62 11.70 -25.90
C GLU A 389 2.76 11.21 -24.46
N GLN A 390 3.42 11.97 -23.58
CA GLN A 390 3.58 11.59 -22.17
C GLN A 390 2.23 11.47 -21.42
N ILE A 391 1.28 12.35 -21.72
CA ILE A 391 -0.10 12.27 -21.18
C ILE A 391 -0.81 10.98 -21.64
N LYS A 392 -0.56 10.51 -22.87
CA LYS A 392 -1.12 9.22 -23.36
C LYS A 392 -0.49 8.03 -22.63
N TRP A 393 0.82 8.07 -22.39
CA TRP A 393 1.56 7.01 -21.70
C TRP A 393 1.20 6.90 -20.21
N SER A 394 0.98 8.01 -19.51
CA SER A 394 0.55 8.01 -18.10
C SER A 394 -0.86 7.40 -17.92
N LYS A 395 -1.78 7.65 -18.86
CA LYS A 395 -3.12 7.04 -18.91
C LYS A 395 -3.06 5.51 -19.08
N LEU A 396 -2.07 4.98 -19.81
CA LEU A 396 -1.82 3.54 -19.97
C LEU A 396 -1.24 2.88 -18.71
N SER A 397 -0.26 3.52 -18.06
CA SER A 397 0.35 3.02 -16.81
C SER A 397 -0.66 2.93 -15.65
N ALA A 398 -1.53 3.92 -15.49
CA ALA A 398 -2.57 3.92 -14.45
C ALA A 398 -3.60 2.77 -14.63
N ARG A 399 -3.89 2.37 -15.88
CA ARG A 399 -4.76 1.23 -16.18
C ARG A 399 -4.12 -0.11 -15.80
N LEU A 400 -2.81 -0.25 -15.98
CA LEU A 400 -2.06 -1.46 -15.62
C LEU A 400 -1.94 -1.63 -14.10
N LYS A 401 -1.57 -0.57 -13.37
CA LYS A 401 -1.51 -0.57 -11.89
C LYS A 401 -2.86 -0.88 -11.23
N LYS A 402 -3.97 -0.40 -11.82
CA LYS A 402 -5.32 -0.72 -11.35
C LYS A 402 -5.67 -2.20 -11.53
N LYS A 403 -5.13 -2.87 -12.55
CA LYS A 403 -5.37 -4.31 -12.80
C LYS A 403 -4.65 -5.18 -11.77
N GLU A 404 -3.40 -4.85 -11.44
CA GLU A 404 -2.57 -5.56 -10.45
C GLU A 404 -3.07 -5.35 -9.01
N ALA A 405 -3.35 -4.11 -8.60
CA ALA A 405 -3.91 -3.81 -7.28
C ALA A 405 -5.30 -4.43 -7.04
N THR A 406 -6.09 -4.65 -8.10
CA THR A 406 -7.40 -5.33 -8.01
C THR A 406 -7.25 -6.85 -7.84
N GLN A 407 -6.13 -7.44 -8.25
CA GLN A 407 -5.85 -8.88 -8.13
C GLN A 407 -5.34 -9.22 -6.73
N GLU A 408 -4.48 -8.38 -6.16
CA GLU A 408 -3.92 -8.52 -4.81
C GLU A 408 -4.97 -8.24 -3.72
N LYS A 409 -5.76 -7.17 -3.88
CA LYS A 409 -6.87 -6.82 -2.97
C LYS A 409 -7.96 -7.90 -2.90
N LYS A 410 -8.13 -8.71 -3.96
CA LYS A 410 -9.08 -9.84 -3.99
C LYS A 410 -8.64 -11.05 -3.17
N ARG A 411 -7.33 -11.34 -3.09
CA ARG A 411 -6.81 -12.42 -2.24
C ARG A 411 -6.88 -12.05 -0.76
N SER A 412 -6.42 -10.83 -0.41
CA SER A 412 -6.43 -10.36 0.97
C SER A 412 -7.84 -10.21 1.54
N HIS A 413 -8.83 -9.82 0.73
CA HIS A 413 -10.22 -9.71 1.15
C HIS A 413 -10.85 -11.08 1.47
N ARG A 414 -10.55 -12.14 0.70
CA ARG A 414 -11.10 -13.49 0.91
C ARG A 414 -10.53 -14.20 2.12
N HIS A 415 -9.23 -14.04 2.37
CA HIS A 415 -8.62 -14.55 3.60
C HIS A 415 -9.22 -13.88 4.84
N LEU A 416 -9.57 -12.60 4.73
CA LEU A 416 -10.26 -11.85 5.78
C LEU A 416 -11.73 -12.28 5.92
N GLU A 417 -12.48 -12.44 4.82
CA GLU A 417 -13.89 -12.90 4.86
C GLU A 417 -14.02 -14.31 5.45
N SER A 418 -13.11 -15.24 5.12
CA SER A 418 -13.09 -16.60 5.65
C SER A 418 -12.66 -16.65 7.13
N ALA A 419 -11.72 -15.79 7.55
CA ALA A 419 -11.26 -15.73 8.95
C ALA A 419 -12.24 -15.00 9.89
N VAL A 420 -13.12 -14.15 9.34
CA VAL A 420 -14.12 -13.37 10.10
C VAL A 420 -15.49 -14.07 10.13
N GLU A 421 -15.65 -15.15 9.37
CA GLU A 421 -16.85 -15.98 9.39
C GLU A 421 -16.97 -16.76 10.71
N VAL A 422 -18.14 -16.72 11.34
CA VAL A 422 -18.38 -17.29 12.68
C VAL A 422 -17.99 -18.77 12.75
N THR A 423 -18.38 -19.58 11.77
CA THR A 423 -18.08 -21.03 11.76
C THR A 423 -16.59 -21.32 11.54
N GLY A 424 -15.91 -20.57 10.65
CA GLY A 424 -14.47 -20.66 10.42
C GLY A 424 -13.63 -20.19 11.60
N ALA A 425 -14.08 -19.15 12.30
CA ALA A 425 -13.49 -18.68 13.54
C ALA A 425 -13.69 -19.69 14.68
N MET A 426 -14.86 -20.31 14.79
CA MET A 426 -15.10 -21.39 15.76
C MET A 426 -14.20 -22.61 15.45
N LEU A 427 -14.04 -23.02 14.19
CA LEU A 427 -13.11 -24.11 13.85
C LEU A 427 -11.65 -23.81 14.19
N SER A 428 -11.23 -22.54 14.06
CA SER A 428 -9.83 -22.15 14.27
C SER A 428 -9.49 -21.91 15.75
N TYR A 429 -10.49 -21.61 16.58
CA TYR A 429 -10.26 -21.06 17.92
C TYR A 429 -11.17 -21.63 19.03
N HIS A 430 -12.10 -22.54 18.74
CA HIS A 430 -12.97 -23.17 19.75
C HIS A 430 -12.28 -24.39 20.37
N ASP A 431 -12.26 -24.47 21.70
CA ASP A 431 -11.64 -25.58 22.46
C ASP A 431 -12.62 -26.75 22.72
N GLY A 432 -13.85 -26.69 22.20
CA GLY A 432 -14.92 -27.68 22.40
C GLY A 432 -15.15 -28.61 21.20
N ASP A 433 -16.33 -29.25 21.15
CA ASP A 433 -16.70 -30.10 20.01
C ASP A 433 -16.80 -29.28 18.72
N LEU A 434 -15.97 -29.64 17.74
CA LEU A 434 -15.85 -28.95 16.47
C LEU A 434 -16.87 -29.45 15.43
N GLU A 435 -17.44 -30.64 15.63
CA GLU A 435 -18.34 -31.30 14.65
C GLU A 435 -19.49 -30.42 14.14
N PRO A 436 -20.20 -29.64 14.99
CA PRO A 436 -21.29 -28.77 14.53
C PRO A 436 -20.86 -27.70 13.52
N TYR A 437 -19.60 -27.28 13.55
CA TYR A 437 -19.09 -26.16 12.76
C TYR A 437 -18.42 -26.60 11.45
N ARG A 438 -17.99 -27.87 11.35
CA ARG A 438 -17.23 -28.39 10.19
C ARG A 438 -18.04 -28.29 8.90
N LEU A 439 -19.23 -28.88 8.88
CA LEU A 439 -20.09 -28.89 7.69
C LEU A 439 -20.68 -27.49 7.42
N ALA A 440 -20.99 -26.73 8.47
CA ALA A 440 -21.52 -25.37 8.34
C ALA A 440 -20.51 -24.43 7.68
N PHE A 441 -19.23 -24.55 8.02
CA PHE A 441 -18.13 -23.78 7.41
C PHE A 441 -17.91 -24.14 5.94
N VAL A 442 -17.99 -25.41 5.56
CA VAL A 442 -17.89 -25.78 4.14
C VAL A 442 -19.10 -25.23 3.35
N ASN A 443 -20.30 -25.32 3.93
CA ASN A 443 -21.53 -24.89 3.27
C ASN A 443 -21.63 -23.38 3.08
N SER A 444 -21.11 -22.57 4.00
CA SER A 444 -21.11 -21.11 3.88
C SER A 444 -20.24 -20.61 2.72
N GLN A 445 -19.20 -21.36 2.35
CA GLN A 445 -18.29 -21.03 1.26
C GLN A 445 -18.85 -21.38 -0.13
N LEU A 446 -19.89 -22.23 -0.21
CA LEU A 446 -20.46 -22.71 -1.48
C LEU A 446 -20.88 -21.59 -2.42
N LYS A 447 -21.61 -20.58 -1.92
CA LYS A 447 -22.06 -19.46 -2.74
C LYS A 447 -20.90 -18.61 -3.27
N LEU A 448 -19.81 -18.52 -2.52
CA LEU A 448 -18.61 -17.79 -2.94
C LEU A 448 -17.89 -18.53 -4.06
N TRP A 449 -17.70 -19.84 -3.91
CA TRP A 449 -17.11 -20.68 -4.96
C TRP A 449 -17.97 -20.71 -6.22
N ALA A 450 -19.29 -20.92 -6.09
CA ALA A 450 -20.23 -20.89 -7.21
C ALA A 450 -20.11 -19.59 -8.02
N ARG A 451 -20.09 -18.44 -7.34
CA ARG A 451 -19.93 -17.12 -7.97
C ARG A 451 -18.59 -17.01 -8.71
N ASP A 452 -17.51 -17.48 -8.10
CA ASP A 452 -16.18 -17.40 -8.69
C ASP A 452 -16.02 -18.32 -9.91
N ILE A 453 -16.53 -19.55 -9.80
CA ILE A 453 -16.58 -20.53 -10.90
C ILE A 453 -17.40 -19.95 -12.07
N SER A 454 -18.60 -19.43 -11.79
CA SER A 454 -19.46 -18.79 -12.78
C SER A 454 -18.77 -17.64 -13.50
N LYS A 455 -18.00 -16.83 -12.77
CA LYS A 455 -17.24 -15.71 -13.35
C LYS A 455 -16.13 -16.21 -14.28
N GLU A 456 -15.36 -17.21 -13.89
CA GLU A 456 -14.30 -17.75 -14.74
C GLU A 456 -14.86 -18.48 -15.97
N ILE A 457 -15.98 -19.20 -15.83
CA ILE A 457 -16.73 -19.78 -16.97
C ILE A 457 -17.18 -18.69 -17.92
N ASN A 458 -17.74 -17.57 -17.42
CA ASN A 458 -18.19 -16.47 -18.26
C ASN A 458 -17.03 -15.86 -19.08
N ASN A 459 -15.82 -15.81 -18.50
CA ASN A 459 -14.60 -15.31 -19.12
C ASN A 459 -13.87 -16.33 -20.03
N SER A 460 -14.39 -17.56 -20.15
CA SER A 460 -13.82 -18.60 -21.02
C SER A 460 -14.12 -18.34 -22.50
N SER A 461 -13.50 -19.13 -23.38
CA SER A 461 -13.77 -19.10 -24.82
C SER A 461 -14.99 -19.93 -25.26
N LEU A 462 -15.73 -20.52 -24.32
CA LEU A 462 -16.88 -21.40 -24.61
C LEU A 462 -18.05 -20.66 -25.29
N PRO A 463 -18.90 -21.37 -26.06
CA PRO A 463 -20.14 -20.82 -26.61
C PRO A 463 -21.09 -20.30 -25.52
N ALA A 464 -21.87 -19.27 -25.82
CA ALA A 464 -22.76 -18.62 -24.85
C ALA A 464 -23.79 -19.58 -24.22
N SER A 465 -24.34 -20.51 -25.01
CA SER A 465 -25.29 -21.52 -24.53
C SER A 465 -24.67 -22.49 -23.51
N VAL A 466 -23.43 -22.92 -23.75
CA VAL A 466 -22.67 -23.78 -22.82
C VAL A 466 -22.35 -23.02 -21.55
N LYS A 467 -21.93 -21.75 -21.66
CA LYS A 467 -21.65 -20.89 -20.49
C LYS A 467 -22.88 -20.74 -19.61
N GLN A 468 -24.04 -20.45 -20.19
CA GLN A 468 -25.29 -20.31 -19.44
C GLN A 468 -25.62 -21.59 -18.67
N GLY A 469 -25.61 -22.75 -19.33
CA GLY A 469 -25.91 -24.01 -18.67
C GLY A 469 -24.93 -24.38 -17.54
N LEU A 470 -23.64 -24.09 -17.70
CA LEU A 470 -22.65 -24.33 -16.64
C LEU A 470 -22.79 -23.33 -15.47
N ILE A 471 -23.07 -22.06 -15.75
CA ILE A 471 -23.29 -21.02 -14.73
C ILE A 471 -24.55 -21.33 -13.91
N GLU A 472 -25.64 -21.76 -14.56
CA GLU A 472 -26.87 -22.18 -13.87
C GLU A 472 -26.60 -23.37 -12.96
N ARG A 473 -25.87 -24.38 -13.43
CA ARG A 473 -25.47 -25.53 -12.60
C ARG A 473 -24.60 -25.12 -11.41
N ALA A 474 -23.68 -24.16 -11.57
CA ALA A 474 -22.85 -23.68 -10.48
C ALA A 474 -23.66 -22.91 -9.43
N ASN A 475 -24.56 -22.03 -9.88
CA ASN A 475 -25.40 -21.23 -8.97
C ASN A 475 -26.44 -22.06 -8.20
N ASN A 476 -26.87 -23.18 -8.78
CA ASN A 476 -27.82 -24.13 -8.18
C ASN A 476 -27.12 -25.31 -7.46
N ALA A 477 -25.82 -25.20 -7.16
CA ALA A 477 -25.11 -26.26 -6.47
C ALA A 477 -25.45 -26.27 -4.97
N ASP A 478 -26.13 -27.32 -4.52
CA ASP A 478 -26.63 -27.43 -3.14
C ASP A 478 -25.59 -27.95 -2.14
N ASN A 479 -24.45 -28.46 -2.64
CA ASN A 479 -23.37 -29.02 -1.81
C ASN A 479 -22.02 -28.95 -2.53
N PHE A 480 -20.96 -29.25 -1.78
CA PHE A 480 -19.59 -29.21 -2.26
C PHE A 480 -19.33 -30.17 -3.43
N LEU A 481 -19.83 -31.41 -3.33
CA LEU A 481 -19.68 -32.45 -4.37
C LEU A 481 -20.26 -32.01 -5.72
N ALA A 482 -21.38 -31.30 -5.73
CA ALA A 482 -21.99 -30.78 -6.96
C ALA A 482 -21.05 -29.81 -7.70
N LEU A 483 -20.32 -28.95 -6.97
CA LEU A 483 -19.33 -28.05 -7.55
C LEU A 483 -18.09 -28.82 -8.06
N GLU A 484 -17.65 -29.84 -7.32
CA GLU A 484 -16.51 -30.66 -7.75
C GLU A 484 -16.80 -31.38 -9.07
N LEU A 485 -17.96 -32.04 -9.15
CA LEU A 485 -18.40 -32.73 -10.37
C LEU A 485 -18.56 -31.77 -11.55
N LEU A 486 -19.05 -30.55 -11.30
CA LEU A 486 -19.11 -29.51 -12.33
C LEU A 486 -17.72 -29.14 -12.84
N LEU A 487 -16.74 -28.98 -11.96
CA LEU A 487 -15.37 -28.61 -12.34
C LEU A 487 -14.64 -29.73 -13.10
N ILE A 488 -14.91 -30.99 -12.74
CA ILE A 488 -14.43 -32.16 -13.49
C ILE A 488 -15.09 -32.21 -14.88
N ASP A 489 -16.40 -31.97 -14.98
CA ASP A 489 -17.14 -31.91 -16.25
C ASP A 489 -16.66 -30.75 -17.14
N TYR A 490 -16.42 -29.58 -16.54
CA TYR A 490 -15.85 -28.41 -17.20
C TYR A 490 -14.50 -28.73 -17.85
N GLU A 491 -13.60 -29.38 -17.13
CA GLU A 491 -12.28 -29.74 -17.64
C GLU A 491 -12.34 -30.82 -18.72
N SER A 492 -13.08 -31.90 -18.45
CA SER A 492 -13.02 -33.12 -19.27
C SER A 492 -13.86 -33.04 -20.55
N ARG A 493 -14.97 -32.29 -20.54
CA ARG A 493 -15.92 -32.23 -21.67
C ARG A 493 -15.86 -30.94 -22.46
N TRP A 494 -15.62 -29.82 -21.80
CA TRP A 494 -15.82 -28.50 -22.41
C TRP A 494 -14.52 -27.79 -22.76
N LEU A 495 -13.48 -27.96 -21.93
CA LEU A 495 -12.25 -27.21 -22.10
C LEU A 495 -11.34 -27.86 -23.16
N ASP A 496 -10.82 -27.03 -24.07
CA ASP A 496 -9.82 -27.45 -25.04
C ASP A 496 -8.48 -27.71 -24.33
N LYS A 497 -7.92 -28.92 -24.50
CA LYS A 497 -6.65 -29.36 -23.90
C LYS A 497 -5.47 -28.48 -24.27
N GLU A 498 -5.55 -27.71 -25.36
CA GLU A 498 -4.50 -26.78 -25.78
C GLU A 498 -4.60 -25.40 -25.12
N LYS A 499 -5.70 -25.09 -24.41
CA LYS A 499 -5.94 -23.80 -23.74
C LYS A 499 -5.61 -23.83 -22.25
N LEU A 500 -4.36 -24.16 -21.94
CA LEU A 500 -3.87 -24.26 -20.55
C LEU A 500 -4.09 -22.97 -19.74
N SER A 501 -3.96 -21.79 -20.34
CA SER A 501 -4.21 -20.52 -19.65
C SER A 501 -5.67 -20.35 -19.21
N GLU A 502 -6.64 -20.92 -19.93
CA GLU A 502 -8.05 -20.90 -19.51
C GLU A 502 -8.32 -21.94 -18.43
N LYS A 503 -7.69 -23.12 -18.54
CA LYS A 503 -7.73 -24.17 -17.51
C LYS A 503 -7.28 -23.62 -16.16
N PHE A 504 -6.05 -23.12 -16.08
CA PHE A 504 -5.44 -22.78 -14.79
C PHE A 504 -6.01 -21.50 -14.13
N ARG A 505 -6.95 -20.78 -14.77
CA ARG A 505 -7.72 -19.73 -14.07
C ARG A 505 -8.55 -20.28 -12.91
N MET A 506 -8.91 -21.57 -12.95
CA MET A 506 -9.63 -22.23 -11.85
C MET A 506 -8.72 -22.57 -10.66
N GLN A 507 -7.40 -22.55 -10.82
CA GLN A 507 -6.43 -22.97 -9.81
C GLN A 507 -6.58 -22.27 -8.43
N PRO A 508 -6.83 -20.94 -8.35
CA PRO A 508 -7.06 -20.28 -7.06
C PRO A 508 -8.31 -20.80 -6.35
N ILE A 509 -9.36 -21.15 -7.09
CA ILE A 509 -10.62 -21.64 -6.54
C ILE A 509 -10.40 -23.06 -6.00
N ILE A 510 -9.76 -23.95 -6.78
CA ILE A 510 -9.43 -25.31 -6.34
C ILE A 510 -8.53 -25.31 -5.11
N SER A 511 -7.52 -24.44 -5.07
CA SER A 511 -6.64 -24.31 -3.90
C SER A 511 -7.38 -23.82 -2.66
N ASP A 512 -8.39 -22.97 -2.82
CA ASP A 512 -9.22 -22.46 -1.72
C ASP A 512 -10.19 -23.54 -1.22
N MET A 513 -10.84 -24.27 -2.13
CA MET A 513 -11.67 -25.44 -1.82
C MET A 513 -10.90 -26.48 -1.00
N LEU A 514 -9.68 -26.85 -1.44
CA LEU A 514 -8.80 -27.76 -0.69
C LEU A 514 -8.45 -27.23 0.69
N ARG A 515 -8.11 -25.93 0.81
CA ARG A 515 -7.76 -25.32 2.09
C ARG A 515 -8.94 -25.41 3.06
N VAL A 516 -10.13 -25.00 2.63
CA VAL A 516 -11.33 -24.99 3.47
C VAL A 516 -11.70 -26.41 3.91
N TYR A 517 -11.61 -27.38 3.01
CA TYR A 517 -11.91 -28.78 3.31
C TYR A 517 -10.94 -29.38 4.33
N GLN A 518 -9.64 -29.08 4.18
CA GLN A 518 -8.60 -29.48 5.15
C GLN A 518 -8.76 -28.76 6.49
N GLN A 519 -9.11 -27.47 6.50
CA GLN A 519 -9.38 -26.69 7.72
C GLN A 519 -10.60 -27.19 8.48
N ALA A 520 -11.61 -27.69 7.77
CA ALA A 520 -12.77 -28.35 8.38
C ALA A 520 -12.46 -29.76 8.93
N GLY A 521 -11.25 -30.29 8.72
CA GLY A 521 -10.85 -31.61 9.20
C GLY A 521 -11.44 -32.78 8.42
N PHE A 522 -11.97 -32.55 7.21
CA PHE A 522 -12.49 -33.62 6.34
C PHE A 522 -11.37 -34.29 5.52
N GLU A 523 -11.49 -35.60 5.31
CA GLU A 523 -10.61 -36.32 4.39
C GLU A 523 -10.95 -36.02 2.93
N GLU A 524 -9.94 -35.75 2.10
CA GLU A 524 -10.13 -35.44 0.68
C GLU A 524 -10.93 -36.55 -0.05
N HIS A 525 -12.11 -36.17 -0.57
CA HIS A 525 -12.95 -37.05 -1.39
C HIS A 525 -12.28 -37.34 -2.74
N LYS A 526 -12.78 -38.37 -3.44
CA LYS A 526 -12.23 -38.83 -4.72
C LYS A 526 -12.22 -37.70 -5.76
N GLU A 527 -13.31 -36.95 -5.85
CA GLU A 527 -13.49 -35.84 -6.78
C GLU A 527 -12.50 -34.70 -6.48
N LEU A 528 -12.33 -34.34 -5.20
CA LEU A 528 -11.35 -33.33 -4.77
C LEU A 528 -9.92 -33.74 -5.14
N LYS A 529 -9.57 -35.02 -4.96
CA LYS A 529 -8.26 -35.57 -5.34
C LYS A 529 -8.03 -35.46 -6.85
N ILE A 530 -9.04 -35.78 -7.66
CA ILE A 530 -8.97 -35.60 -9.12
C ILE A 530 -8.71 -34.13 -9.48
N LEU A 531 -9.42 -33.19 -8.85
CA LEU A 531 -9.25 -31.76 -9.11
C LEU A 531 -7.86 -31.25 -8.66
N LYS A 532 -7.39 -31.71 -7.51
CA LYS A 532 -6.05 -31.43 -7.00
C LYS A 532 -4.97 -31.90 -7.98
N GLU A 533 -5.02 -33.16 -8.41
CA GLU A 533 -4.09 -33.72 -9.39
C GLU A 533 -4.14 -32.96 -10.73
N THR A 534 -5.34 -32.57 -11.16
CA THR A 534 -5.59 -31.94 -12.46
C THR A 534 -5.14 -30.49 -12.54
N TYR A 535 -5.35 -29.72 -11.47
CA TYR A 535 -5.12 -28.27 -11.46
C TYR A 535 -3.91 -27.82 -10.64
N LEU A 536 -3.37 -28.67 -9.76
CA LEU A 536 -2.26 -28.31 -8.87
C LEU A 536 -1.04 -29.18 -9.11
N ASP A 537 -1.15 -30.50 -8.95
CA ASP A 537 0.02 -31.38 -8.86
C ASP A 537 0.67 -31.62 -10.23
N ASN A 538 -0.13 -31.83 -11.27
CA ASN A 538 0.38 -32.10 -12.63
C ASN A 538 0.61 -30.84 -13.48
N THR A 539 0.58 -29.64 -12.91
CA THR A 539 0.60 -28.37 -13.65
C THR A 539 1.86 -28.24 -14.53
N ALA A 540 3.05 -28.42 -13.94
CA ALA A 540 4.31 -28.41 -14.68
C ALA A 540 4.33 -29.49 -15.78
N THR A 541 3.93 -30.72 -15.45
CA THR A 541 3.89 -31.84 -16.40
C THR A 541 3.01 -31.55 -17.61
N GLN A 542 1.85 -30.92 -17.40
CA GLN A 542 0.93 -30.55 -18.48
C GLN A 542 1.52 -29.46 -19.39
N ILE A 543 2.18 -28.44 -18.82
CA ILE A 543 2.87 -27.40 -19.59
C ILE A 543 3.97 -28.01 -20.45
N ILE A 544 4.78 -28.89 -19.85
CA ILE A 544 5.87 -29.58 -20.52
C ILE A 544 5.34 -30.49 -21.63
N HIS A 545 4.25 -31.23 -21.38
CA HIS A 545 3.61 -32.06 -22.40
C HIS A 545 3.08 -31.23 -23.57
N HIS A 546 2.45 -30.09 -23.29
CA HIS A 546 1.97 -29.19 -24.34
C HIS A 546 3.10 -28.60 -25.18
N LEU A 547 4.20 -28.17 -24.56
CA LEU A 547 5.40 -27.71 -25.29
C LEU A 547 5.98 -28.84 -26.17
N ASP A 548 6.12 -30.04 -25.61
CA ASP A 548 6.69 -31.20 -26.31
C ASP A 548 5.83 -31.63 -27.51
N LYS A 549 4.50 -31.61 -27.37
CA LYS A 549 3.55 -31.88 -28.45
C LYS A 549 3.61 -30.79 -29.52
N ALA A 550 3.54 -29.51 -29.12
CA ALA A 550 3.47 -28.39 -30.06
C ALA A 550 4.78 -28.18 -30.86
N LEU A 551 5.93 -28.55 -30.27
CA LEU A 551 7.24 -28.47 -30.92
C LEU A 551 7.69 -29.80 -31.52
N ALA A 552 6.87 -30.86 -31.49
CA ALA A 552 7.25 -32.21 -31.92
C ALA A 552 7.81 -32.25 -33.35
N TRP A 553 7.37 -31.35 -34.23
CA TRP A 553 7.83 -31.19 -35.62
C TRP A 553 9.34 -30.89 -35.75
N ALA A 554 9.99 -30.36 -34.70
CA ALA A 554 11.42 -30.07 -34.70
C ALA A 554 12.30 -31.27 -34.33
N LYS A 555 11.70 -32.32 -33.73
CA LYS A 555 12.40 -33.55 -33.35
C LYS A 555 12.89 -34.31 -34.58
N PRO A 556 14.12 -34.86 -34.59
CA PRO A 556 14.70 -35.55 -35.75
C PRO A 556 13.74 -36.53 -36.46
N GLU A 557 13.00 -37.31 -35.68
CA GLU A 557 12.05 -38.33 -36.13
C GLU A 557 10.78 -37.78 -36.82
N ASN A 558 10.44 -36.51 -36.60
CA ASN A 558 9.20 -35.88 -37.12
C ASN A 558 9.48 -34.78 -38.16
N ARG A 559 10.74 -34.61 -38.60
CA ARG A 559 11.11 -33.53 -39.52
C ARG A 559 10.54 -33.79 -40.92
N GLY A 560 9.50 -33.05 -41.26
CA GLY A 560 8.98 -32.96 -42.62
C GLY A 560 9.70 -31.90 -43.49
N PRO A 561 9.32 -31.77 -44.77
CA PRO A 561 9.85 -30.76 -45.68
C PRO A 561 9.78 -29.32 -45.13
N TRP A 562 8.72 -29.01 -44.37
CA TRP A 562 8.49 -27.70 -43.77
C TRP A 562 9.55 -27.28 -42.74
N TYR A 563 10.20 -28.24 -42.07
CA TYR A 563 11.30 -27.98 -41.15
C TYR A 563 12.46 -27.21 -41.83
N TRP A 564 12.75 -27.53 -43.10
CA TRP A 564 13.87 -26.94 -43.82
C TRP A 564 13.62 -25.49 -44.24
N ILE A 565 12.35 -25.14 -44.45
CA ILE A 565 11.89 -23.80 -44.84
C ILE A 565 11.81 -22.86 -43.64
N GLU A 566 11.65 -23.40 -42.43
CA GLU A 566 11.60 -22.62 -41.19
C GLU A 566 12.92 -21.90 -40.89
N ARG A 567 12.83 -20.70 -40.29
CA ARG A 567 13.99 -19.86 -39.97
C ARG A 567 14.93 -20.55 -38.98
N SER A 568 16.23 -20.29 -39.12
CA SER A 568 17.26 -20.84 -38.21
C SER A 568 17.02 -20.49 -36.74
N ALA A 569 16.57 -19.25 -36.46
CA ALA A 569 16.22 -18.79 -35.11
C ALA A 569 15.06 -19.61 -34.51
N VAL A 570 14.03 -19.90 -35.31
CA VAL A 570 12.85 -20.67 -34.88
C VAL A 570 13.22 -22.13 -34.62
N LYS A 571 14.04 -22.74 -35.50
CA LYS A 571 14.58 -24.09 -35.28
C LYS A 571 15.42 -24.19 -34.02
N LYS A 572 16.27 -23.19 -33.76
CA LYS A 572 17.11 -23.10 -32.56
C LYS A 572 16.25 -23.01 -31.30
N ALA A 573 15.23 -22.14 -31.30
CA ALA A 573 14.29 -22.00 -30.21
C ALA A 573 13.56 -23.32 -29.92
N ALA A 574 12.98 -23.94 -30.95
CA ALA A 574 12.24 -25.19 -30.82
C ALA A 574 13.12 -26.32 -30.23
N ASN A 575 14.34 -26.49 -30.76
CA ASN A 575 15.27 -27.51 -30.28
C ASN A 575 15.72 -27.27 -28.83
N GLU A 576 16.10 -26.03 -28.47
CA GLU A 576 16.55 -25.70 -27.12
C GLU A 576 15.42 -25.88 -26.09
N ILE A 577 14.20 -25.44 -26.43
CA ILE A 577 13.03 -25.62 -25.57
C ILE A 577 12.71 -27.11 -25.39
N LEU A 578 12.76 -27.93 -26.46
CA LEU A 578 12.53 -29.38 -26.36
C LEU A 578 13.54 -30.08 -25.45
N VAL A 579 14.84 -29.74 -25.57
CA VAL A 579 15.88 -30.31 -24.72
C VAL A 579 15.65 -29.95 -23.25
N LEU A 580 15.34 -28.68 -22.97
CA LEU A 580 15.09 -28.21 -21.60
C LEU A 580 13.79 -28.78 -21.03
N ALA A 581 12.74 -28.91 -21.85
CA ALA A 581 11.48 -29.53 -21.46
C ALA A 581 11.69 -31.01 -21.10
N ASN A 582 12.50 -31.74 -21.87
CA ASN A 582 12.89 -33.10 -21.53
C ASN A 582 13.73 -33.18 -20.24
N GLY A 583 14.59 -32.18 -19.99
CA GLY A 583 15.32 -32.06 -18.73
C GLY A 583 14.39 -31.93 -17.52
N VAL A 584 13.27 -31.21 -17.63
CA VAL A 584 12.24 -31.14 -16.59
C VAL A 584 11.56 -32.50 -16.37
N LYS A 585 11.29 -33.26 -17.45
CA LYS A 585 10.70 -34.62 -17.35
C LYS A 585 11.62 -35.62 -16.66
N GLN A 586 12.94 -35.48 -16.83
CA GLN A 586 13.94 -36.41 -16.31
C GLN A 586 14.40 -36.11 -14.87
N ALA A 587 14.08 -34.93 -14.34
CA ALA A 587 14.42 -34.55 -12.98
C ALA A 587 13.69 -35.43 -11.97
N ARG A 588 14.44 -36.07 -11.07
CA ARG A 588 13.92 -37.05 -10.11
C ARG A 588 13.65 -36.46 -8.73
N ASP A 589 14.35 -35.38 -8.38
CA ASP A 589 14.23 -34.70 -7.09
C ASP A 589 13.78 -33.23 -7.27
N SER A 590 13.22 -32.67 -6.18
CA SER A 590 12.64 -31.32 -6.17
C SER A 590 13.64 -30.23 -6.58
N LEU A 591 14.89 -30.31 -6.12
CA LEU A 591 15.91 -29.29 -6.42
C LEU A 591 16.31 -29.33 -7.90
N SER A 592 16.58 -30.52 -8.43
CA SER A 592 16.89 -30.70 -9.85
C SER A 592 15.74 -30.23 -10.75
N LYS A 593 14.49 -30.44 -10.33
CA LYS A 593 13.31 -30.00 -11.07
C LYS A 593 13.13 -28.49 -11.03
N GLN A 594 13.33 -27.86 -9.87
CA GLN A 594 13.38 -26.39 -9.75
C GLN A 594 14.44 -25.79 -10.68
N VAL A 595 15.66 -26.34 -10.69
CA VAL A 595 16.74 -25.88 -11.58
C VAL A 595 16.37 -26.07 -13.06
N ALA A 596 15.75 -27.20 -13.43
CA ALA A 596 15.31 -27.45 -14.79
C ALA A 596 14.21 -26.47 -15.24
N ILE A 597 13.24 -26.17 -14.37
CA ILE A 597 12.18 -25.19 -14.64
C ILE A 597 12.76 -23.78 -14.79
N LYS A 598 13.68 -23.37 -13.91
CA LYS A 598 14.40 -22.08 -14.02
C LYS A 598 15.10 -21.94 -15.38
N LYS A 599 15.80 -22.99 -15.82
CA LYS A 599 16.46 -23.02 -17.13
C LYS A 599 15.47 -22.92 -18.29
N LEU A 600 14.37 -23.67 -18.22
CA LEU A 600 13.32 -23.62 -19.25
C LEU A 600 12.67 -22.23 -19.33
N TYR A 601 12.27 -21.66 -18.20
CA TYR A 601 11.66 -20.33 -18.14
C TYR A 601 12.60 -19.28 -18.73
N ARG A 602 13.89 -19.31 -18.36
CA ARG A 602 14.92 -18.44 -18.94
C ARG A 602 15.01 -18.59 -20.46
N ALA A 603 15.04 -19.82 -20.98
CA ALA A 603 15.12 -20.06 -22.42
C ALA A 603 13.87 -19.56 -23.15
N LEU A 604 12.68 -19.70 -22.56
CA LEU A 604 11.45 -19.13 -23.09
C LEU A 604 11.53 -17.60 -23.20
N CYS A 605 11.96 -16.89 -22.15
CA CYS A 605 12.14 -15.44 -22.19
C CYS A 605 13.21 -15.01 -23.21
N LYS A 606 14.32 -15.77 -23.30
CA LYS A 606 15.38 -15.53 -24.29
C LYS A 606 14.85 -15.63 -25.72
N HIS A 607 14.16 -16.72 -26.04
CA HIS A 607 13.61 -16.93 -27.38
C HIS A 607 12.42 -16.03 -27.68
N GLN A 608 11.66 -15.59 -26.68
CA GLN A 608 10.66 -14.53 -26.83
C GLN A 608 11.30 -13.24 -27.37
N ALA A 609 12.39 -12.78 -26.75
CA ALA A 609 13.11 -11.59 -27.19
C ALA A 609 13.76 -11.77 -28.58
N GLN A 610 14.36 -12.94 -28.84
CA GLN A 610 15.02 -13.21 -30.13
C GLN A 610 14.03 -13.34 -31.30
N LEU A 611 12.79 -13.74 -31.04
CA LEU A 611 11.77 -13.94 -32.06
C LEU A 611 10.81 -12.74 -32.18
N GLU A 612 10.95 -11.67 -31.40
CA GLU A 612 10.03 -10.52 -31.38
C GLU A 612 9.81 -9.95 -32.79
N ASP A 613 10.88 -9.72 -33.56
CA ASP A 613 10.83 -9.11 -34.90
C ASP A 613 11.06 -10.10 -36.07
N VAL A 614 11.16 -11.41 -35.78
CA VAL A 614 11.45 -12.43 -36.82
C VAL A 614 10.17 -12.84 -37.55
N TRP A 615 10.12 -12.73 -38.88
CA TRP A 615 9.00 -13.30 -39.63
C TRP A 615 9.02 -14.84 -39.59
N ILE A 616 7.96 -15.47 -39.08
CA ILE A 616 7.86 -16.92 -38.85
C ILE A 616 6.86 -17.55 -39.82
N PHE A 617 7.26 -18.65 -40.46
CA PHE A 617 6.42 -19.38 -41.40
C PHE A 617 5.73 -20.56 -40.68
N SER A 618 4.49 -20.39 -40.21
CA SER A 618 3.78 -21.44 -39.46
C SER A 618 2.97 -22.36 -40.40
N PHE A 619 3.66 -23.28 -41.09
CA PHE A 619 3.01 -24.24 -41.99
C PHE A 619 2.80 -25.59 -41.33
N GLY A 620 1.57 -25.87 -40.90
CA GLY A 620 1.19 -27.17 -40.32
C GLY A 620 1.66 -27.39 -38.88
N HIS A 621 2.20 -26.37 -38.22
CA HIS A 621 2.52 -26.36 -36.79
C HIS A 621 2.19 -25.00 -36.16
N LYS A 622 2.03 -24.97 -34.84
CA LYS A 622 1.77 -23.74 -34.09
C LYS A 622 2.95 -22.77 -34.24
N ASN A 623 2.65 -21.47 -34.31
CA ASN A 623 3.67 -20.44 -34.37
C ASN A 623 4.50 -20.47 -33.07
N ALA A 624 5.83 -20.60 -33.20
CA ALA A 624 6.71 -20.73 -32.04
C ALA A 624 6.71 -19.49 -31.14
N ARG A 625 6.59 -18.28 -31.71
CA ARG A 625 6.46 -17.03 -30.93
C ARG A 625 5.17 -17.06 -30.11
N ASP A 626 4.05 -17.41 -30.73
CA ASP A 626 2.76 -17.46 -30.04
C ASP A 626 2.75 -18.54 -28.96
N LEU A 627 3.34 -19.70 -29.23
CA LEU A 627 3.49 -20.78 -28.26
C LEU A 627 4.31 -20.33 -27.04
N ILE A 628 5.46 -19.69 -27.25
CA ILE A 628 6.32 -19.18 -26.18
C ILE A 628 5.56 -18.13 -25.36
N ASN A 629 4.94 -17.16 -26.02
CA ASN A 629 4.16 -16.10 -25.38
C ASN A 629 3.01 -16.68 -24.54
N GLN A 630 2.25 -17.62 -25.10
CA GLN A 630 1.15 -18.29 -24.39
C GLN A 630 1.67 -19.09 -23.20
N THR A 631 2.81 -19.76 -23.34
CA THR A 631 3.41 -20.55 -22.25
C THR A 631 3.87 -19.65 -21.11
N LEU A 632 4.61 -18.58 -21.41
CA LEU A 632 5.04 -17.60 -20.41
C LEU A 632 3.84 -16.94 -19.71
N ASN A 633 2.83 -16.51 -20.48
CA ASN A 633 1.60 -15.96 -19.90
C ASN A 633 0.86 -16.96 -19.01
N THR A 634 0.86 -18.25 -19.40
CA THR A 634 0.26 -19.31 -18.58
C THR A 634 1.04 -19.42 -17.27
N MET A 635 2.37 -19.60 -17.33
CA MET A 635 3.23 -19.73 -16.16
C MET A 635 3.11 -18.52 -15.22
N ASP A 636 3.11 -17.30 -15.74
CA ASP A 636 2.97 -16.05 -14.96
C ASP A 636 1.61 -15.91 -14.28
N SER A 637 0.57 -16.61 -14.77
CA SER A 637 -0.77 -16.58 -14.20
C SER A 637 -1.02 -17.64 -13.12
N LEU A 638 -0.10 -18.61 -12.97
CA LEU A 638 -0.26 -19.71 -12.03
C LEU A 638 -0.09 -19.26 -10.57
N THR A 639 -0.75 -19.99 -9.68
CA THR A 639 -0.54 -19.88 -8.24
C THR A 639 0.47 -20.91 -7.73
N VAL A 640 0.58 -22.05 -8.41
CA VAL A 640 1.50 -23.14 -8.09
C VAL A 640 1.81 -23.96 -9.35
N LEU A 641 3.04 -24.46 -9.47
CA LEU A 641 3.50 -25.33 -10.56
C LEU A 641 3.48 -26.83 -10.17
N SER A 642 3.58 -27.13 -8.88
CA SER A 642 3.33 -28.44 -8.26
C SER A 642 3.21 -28.28 -6.73
N ARG A 643 2.32 -29.03 -6.06
CA ARG A 643 2.23 -29.04 -4.58
C ARG A 643 3.12 -30.10 -3.91
N ASP A 644 3.46 -31.19 -4.61
CA ASP A 644 4.26 -32.29 -4.04
C ASP A 644 5.75 -31.92 -3.86
N GLU A 645 6.15 -30.74 -4.34
CA GLU A 645 7.53 -30.29 -4.40
C GLU A 645 7.64 -28.94 -3.69
N GLY A 646 7.98 -28.99 -2.39
CA GLY A 646 8.05 -27.85 -1.48
C GLY A 646 8.87 -26.68 -2.03
N GLY A 647 8.19 -25.74 -2.70
CA GLY A 647 8.79 -24.53 -3.25
C GLY A 647 8.43 -24.18 -4.69
N LEU A 648 7.54 -24.91 -5.39
CA LEU A 648 7.09 -24.54 -6.74
C LEU A 648 5.83 -23.64 -6.74
N ASP A 649 5.84 -22.60 -5.91
CA ASP A 649 4.72 -21.67 -5.71
C ASP A 649 4.87 -20.37 -6.54
N ILE A 650 4.00 -19.38 -6.26
CA ILE A 650 4.05 -18.07 -6.91
C ILE A 650 5.37 -17.32 -6.65
N ASN A 651 6.01 -17.50 -5.49
CA ASN A 651 7.28 -16.86 -5.20
C ASN A 651 8.37 -17.42 -6.11
N PHE A 652 8.39 -18.74 -6.29
CA PHE A 652 9.31 -19.38 -7.21
C PHE A 652 9.11 -18.98 -8.67
N ILE A 653 7.86 -18.83 -9.12
CA ILE A 653 7.59 -18.30 -10.48
C ILE A 653 8.16 -16.88 -10.61
N GLN A 654 7.97 -16.03 -9.60
CA GLN A 654 8.51 -14.68 -9.60
C GLN A 654 10.05 -14.68 -9.57
N GLU A 655 10.69 -15.60 -8.84
CA GLU A 655 12.14 -15.79 -8.89
C GLU A 655 12.62 -16.20 -10.29
N CYS A 656 11.94 -17.15 -10.94
CA CYS A 656 12.28 -17.55 -12.31
C CYS A 656 12.23 -16.36 -13.27
N LYS A 657 11.20 -15.52 -13.10
CA LYS A 657 11.01 -14.30 -13.90
C LYS A 657 12.10 -13.27 -13.65
N GLU A 658 12.42 -12.97 -12.40
CA GLU A 658 13.50 -12.06 -12.04
C GLU A 658 14.85 -12.55 -12.58
N GLU A 659 15.18 -13.83 -12.38
CA GLU A 659 16.43 -14.43 -12.83
C GLU A 659 16.55 -14.40 -14.37
N ALA A 660 15.48 -14.75 -15.09
CA ALA A 660 15.45 -14.70 -16.55
C ALA A 660 15.68 -13.27 -17.07
N GLN A 661 15.02 -12.29 -16.48
CA GLN A 661 15.17 -10.88 -16.86
C GLN A 661 16.55 -10.33 -16.52
N TYR A 662 17.15 -10.73 -15.39
CA TYR A 662 18.53 -10.40 -15.05
C TYR A 662 19.51 -10.88 -16.14
N TYR A 663 19.38 -12.13 -16.61
CA TYR A 663 20.25 -12.65 -17.66
C TYR A 663 20.08 -11.93 -18.99
N LEU A 664 18.83 -11.62 -19.38
CA LEU A 664 18.54 -10.83 -20.58
C LEU A 664 19.12 -9.42 -20.49
N LEU A 665 18.99 -8.78 -19.34
CA LEU A 665 19.57 -7.47 -19.07
C LEU A 665 21.11 -7.53 -19.13
N GLY A 666 21.70 -8.60 -18.62
CA GLY A 666 23.13 -8.88 -18.71
C GLY A 666 23.63 -9.03 -20.15
N GLU A 667 22.90 -9.76 -21.01
CA GLU A 667 23.24 -9.89 -22.44
C GLU A 667 23.17 -8.52 -23.16
N LYS A 668 22.14 -7.72 -22.88
CA LYS A 668 22.03 -6.35 -23.42
C LYS A 668 23.15 -5.45 -22.94
N PHE A 669 23.52 -5.54 -21.66
CA PHE A 669 24.64 -4.80 -21.10
C PHE A 669 25.96 -5.19 -21.78
N SER A 670 26.22 -6.49 -21.97
CA SER A 670 27.43 -6.95 -22.66
C SER A 670 27.50 -6.42 -24.10
N SER A 671 26.39 -6.44 -24.84
CA SER A 671 26.32 -5.84 -26.18
C SER A 671 26.62 -4.34 -26.16
N VAL A 672 26.03 -3.60 -25.22
CA VAL A 672 26.30 -2.16 -25.03
C VAL A 672 27.76 -1.89 -24.72
N LEU A 673 28.38 -2.74 -23.89
CA LEU A 673 29.79 -2.64 -23.53
C LEU A 673 30.71 -2.94 -24.72
N GLU A 674 30.41 -3.96 -25.52
CA GLU A 674 31.16 -4.30 -26.74
C GLU A 674 31.09 -3.17 -27.77
N ASP A 675 29.90 -2.61 -28.02
CA ASP A 675 29.72 -1.47 -28.92
C ASP A 675 30.46 -0.23 -28.42
N PHE A 676 30.41 0.02 -27.11
CA PHE A 676 31.16 1.10 -26.48
C PHE A 676 32.68 0.94 -26.65
N GLU A 677 33.20 -0.26 -26.42
CA GLU A 677 34.63 -0.56 -26.57
C GLU A 677 35.11 -0.40 -28.01
N LYS A 678 34.30 -0.85 -28.96
CA LYS A 678 34.58 -0.68 -30.39
C LYS A 678 34.68 0.80 -30.77
N ASN A 679 33.72 1.61 -30.32
CA ASN A 679 33.63 3.03 -30.63
C ASN A 679 34.71 3.88 -29.93
N ASN A 680 35.26 3.42 -28.81
CA ASN A 680 36.25 4.16 -28.02
C ASN A 680 37.64 3.49 -27.97
N SER A 681 37.86 2.47 -28.81
CA SER A 681 39.03 1.58 -28.77
C SER A 681 40.37 2.30 -28.61
N GLN A 682 40.63 3.35 -29.40
CA GLN A 682 41.88 4.12 -29.37
C GLN A 682 42.20 4.69 -27.97
N ILE A 683 41.19 5.23 -27.28
CA ILE A 683 41.36 5.84 -25.96
C ILE A 683 41.44 4.75 -24.88
N LEU A 684 40.58 3.72 -24.99
CA LEU A 684 40.50 2.66 -23.99
C LEU A 684 41.75 1.76 -23.96
N THR A 685 42.41 1.53 -25.10
CA THR A 685 43.66 0.76 -25.15
C THR A 685 44.86 1.53 -24.63
N ALA A 686 44.81 2.86 -24.66
CA ALA A 686 45.91 3.73 -24.22
C ALA A 686 45.97 3.90 -22.70
N HIS A 687 44.91 3.51 -21.96
CA HIS A 687 44.80 3.73 -20.53
C HIS A 687 44.48 2.43 -19.76
N SER A 688 45.42 1.99 -18.92
CA SER A 688 45.32 0.74 -18.17
C SER A 688 44.18 0.76 -17.13
N GLU A 689 43.75 1.94 -16.71
CA GLU A 689 42.63 2.10 -15.77
C GLU A 689 41.29 1.62 -16.34
N TRP A 690 41.13 1.57 -17.66
CA TRP A 690 39.95 0.97 -18.29
C TRP A 690 39.82 -0.52 -17.96
N GLN A 691 40.92 -1.27 -17.97
CA GLN A 691 40.88 -2.70 -17.66
C GLN A 691 40.41 -2.94 -16.22
N GLU A 692 40.81 -2.08 -15.29
CA GLU A 692 40.34 -2.15 -13.90
C GLU A 692 38.86 -1.81 -13.79
N VAL A 693 38.36 -0.80 -14.50
CA VAL A 693 36.93 -0.48 -14.56
C VAL A 693 36.13 -1.63 -15.15
N LYS A 694 36.58 -2.18 -16.28
CA LYS A 694 35.95 -3.32 -16.94
C LYS A 694 35.88 -4.53 -16.00
N ARG A 695 36.98 -4.83 -15.30
CA ARG A 695 37.06 -5.91 -14.31
C ARG A 695 36.05 -5.69 -13.17
N GLN A 696 35.96 -4.48 -12.62
CA GLN A 696 35.01 -4.17 -11.55
C GLN A 696 33.54 -4.30 -12.01
N LEU A 697 33.23 -3.85 -13.22
CA LEU A 697 31.90 -4.00 -13.82
C LEU A 697 31.54 -5.47 -14.01
N GLN A 698 32.44 -6.27 -14.60
CA GLN A 698 32.22 -7.70 -14.79
C GLN A 698 32.12 -8.46 -13.46
N GLN A 699 32.94 -8.09 -12.47
CA GLN A 699 32.86 -8.66 -11.13
C GLN A 699 31.49 -8.37 -10.50
N LYS A 700 31.02 -7.12 -10.56
CA LYS A 700 29.69 -6.75 -10.04
C LYS A 700 28.57 -7.48 -10.75
N GLN A 701 28.65 -7.59 -12.07
CA GLN A 701 27.70 -8.37 -12.87
C GLN A 701 27.62 -9.81 -12.37
N ASN A 702 28.74 -10.46 -12.07
CA ASN A 702 28.80 -11.85 -11.64
C ASN A 702 28.47 -12.08 -10.14
N GLU A 703 28.55 -11.04 -9.30
CA GLU A 703 28.34 -11.13 -7.85
C GLU A 703 26.87 -11.33 -7.43
N SER A 704 25.89 -10.94 -8.24
CA SER A 704 24.47 -11.02 -7.88
C SER A 704 23.60 -11.33 -9.09
N ARG A 705 22.75 -12.36 -8.97
CA ARG A 705 21.75 -12.74 -10.01
C ARG A 705 20.47 -11.89 -9.91
N LYS A 706 20.62 -10.59 -9.67
CA LYS A 706 19.53 -9.67 -9.34
C LYS A 706 19.48 -8.53 -10.33
N VAL A 707 18.27 -8.09 -10.71
CA VAL A 707 18.13 -7.04 -11.74
C VAL A 707 18.80 -5.72 -11.35
N TYR A 708 18.85 -5.41 -10.05
CA TYR A 708 19.48 -4.21 -9.48
C TYR A 708 20.99 -4.12 -9.62
N THR A 709 21.67 -5.21 -10.01
CA THR A 709 23.13 -5.21 -10.25
C THR A 709 23.54 -4.14 -11.27
N LEU A 710 22.72 -3.87 -12.28
CA LEU A 710 23.00 -2.82 -13.27
C LEU A 710 23.04 -1.43 -12.64
N ASN A 711 22.15 -1.17 -11.66
CA ASN A 711 22.14 0.08 -10.91
C ASN A 711 23.39 0.21 -10.01
N GLU A 712 23.87 -0.88 -9.42
CA GLU A 712 25.14 -0.87 -8.68
C GLU A 712 26.34 -0.55 -9.57
N MET A 713 26.38 -1.14 -10.77
CA MET A 713 27.43 -0.87 -11.76
C MET A 713 27.42 0.61 -12.21
N TYR A 714 26.24 1.24 -12.30
CA TYR A 714 26.12 2.68 -12.53
C TYR A 714 26.82 3.50 -11.43
N TYR A 715 26.68 3.11 -10.15
CA TYR A 715 27.39 3.79 -9.05
C TYR A 715 28.90 3.56 -9.08
N VAL A 716 29.37 2.38 -9.50
CA VAL A 716 30.80 2.11 -9.73
C VAL A 716 31.38 3.12 -10.73
N LEU A 717 30.66 3.33 -11.85
CA LEU A 717 31.06 4.33 -12.83
C LEU A 717 31.04 5.75 -12.27
N CYS A 718 30.02 6.12 -11.49
CA CYS A 718 29.94 7.45 -10.89
C CYS A 718 31.14 7.72 -9.96
N LYS A 719 31.51 6.73 -9.13
CA LYS A 719 32.69 6.82 -8.26
C LYS A 719 33.96 7.01 -9.07
N LYS A 720 34.17 6.18 -10.11
CA LYS A 720 35.37 6.27 -10.95
C LYS A 720 35.45 7.60 -11.70
N ILE A 721 34.34 8.09 -12.26
CA ILE A 721 34.29 9.38 -12.95
C ILE A 721 34.67 10.53 -12.00
N ASN A 722 34.23 10.48 -10.74
CA ASN A 722 34.61 11.49 -9.75
C ASN A 722 36.10 11.43 -9.41
N GLU A 723 36.68 10.23 -9.23
CA GLU A 723 38.13 10.06 -9.04
C GLU A 723 38.92 10.62 -10.23
N LEU A 724 38.51 10.31 -11.46
CA LEU A 724 39.17 10.77 -12.68
C LEU A 724 38.97 12.26 -12.96
N SER A 725 37.95 12.88 -12.37
CA SER A 725 37.74 14.33 -12.43
C SER A 725 38.81 15.09 -11.62
N ILE A 726 39.41 14.44 -10.63
CA ILE A 726 40.52 15.01 -9.84
C ILE A 726 41.84 14.89 -10.60
N SER A 727 42.04 13.79 -11.37
CA SER A 727 43.27 13.53 -12.11
C SER A 727 43.27 14.01 -13.56
N TYR A 728 42.20 14.67 -14.03
CA TYR A 728 42.04 15.18 -15.41
C TYR A 728 42.30 14.13 -16.51
N SER A 729 41.97 12.86 -16.26
CA SER A 729 42.22 11.77 -17.21
C SER A 729 41.30 11.85 -18.44
N LEU A 730 41.85 11.55 -19.62
CA LEU A 730 41.11 11.45 -20.89
C LEU A 730 40.08 10.30 -20.90
N LEU A 731 40.17 9.34 -19.98
CA LEU A 731 39.17 8.29 -19.77
C LEU A 731 37.84 8.80 -19.20
N ARG A 732 37.82 10.02 -18.64
CA ARG A 732 36.62 10.57 -18.00
C ARG A 732 35.45 10.66 -18.96
N GLU A 733 35.67 11.19 -20.16
CA GLU A 733 34.60 11.44 -21.13
C GLU A 733 33.99 10.14 -21.67
N PRO A 734 34.77 9.13 -22.10
CA PRO A 734 34.23 7.81 -22.43
C PRO A 734 33.44 7.17 -21.28
N LEU A 735 33.91 7.25 -20.03
CA LEU A 735 33.17 6.67 -18.90
C LEU A 735 31.87 7.40 -18.59
N VAL A 736 31.80 8.72 -18.83
CA VAL A 736 30.55 9.50 -18.75
C VAL A 736 29.54 9.03 -19.79
N GLN A 737 29.98 8.72 -21.01
CA GLN A 737 29.14 8.15 -22.06
C GLN A 737 28.62 6.76 -21.65
N LEU A 738 29.51 5.86 -21.22
CA LEU A 738 29.13 4.52 -20.75
C LEU A 738 28.11 4.59 -19.61
N ARG A 739 28.31 5.48 -18.63
CA ARG A 739 27.34 5.73 -17.55
C ARG A 739 25.97 6.15 -18.09
N GLY A 740 25.94 7.01 -19.11
CA GLY A 740 24.69 7.43 -19.79
C GLY A 740 23.98 6.27 -20.49
N MET A 741 24.73 5.42 -21.19
CA MET A 741 24.21 4.21 -21.83
C MET A 741 23.63 3.24 -20.79
N MET A 742 24.34 3.02 -19.66
CA MET A 742 23.86 2.17 -18.56
C MET A 742 22.58 2.71 -17.93
N ARG A 743 22.50 4.04 -17.72
CA ARG A 743 21.28 4.68 -17.20
C ARG A 743 20.10 4.51 -18.15
N THR A 744 20.33 4.65 -19.45
CA THR A 744 19.28 4.46 -20.48
C THR A 744 18.77 3.02 -20.48
N LEU A 745 19.69 2.06 -20.44
CA LEU A 745 19.36 0.64 -20.36
C LEU A 745 18.56 0.30 -19.08
N TRP A 746 18.98 0.86 -17.94
CA TRP A 746 18.29 0.69 -16.67
C TRP A 746 16.88 1.30 -16.67
N ASN A 747 16.73 2.55 -17.11
CA ASN A 747 15.44 3.23 -17.17
C ASN A 747 14.45 2.48 -18.07
N SER A 748 14.88 2.09 -19.27
CA SER A 748 14.05 1.30 -20.20
C SER A 748 13.63 -0.04 -19.59
N PHE A 749 14.51 -0.69 -18.84
CA PHE A 749 14.19 -1.91 -18.12
C PHE A 749 13.15 -1.67 -17.01
N GLN A 750 13.34 -0.65 -16.17
CA GLN A 750 12.41 -0.28 -15.09
C GLN A 750 11.01 0.04 -15.63
N GLU A 751 10.92 0.74 -16.76
CA GLU A 751 9.66 1.08 -17.43
C GLU A 751 8.93 -0.17 -17.94
N LYS A 752 9.65 -1.11 -18.59
CA LYS A 752 9.05 -2.33 -19.16
C LYS A 752 8.72 -3.39 -18.10
N HIS A 753 9.41 -3.39 -16.96
CA HIS A 753 9.37 -4.47 -15.97
C HIS A 753 9.04 -4.02 -14.52
N GLN A 754 8.17 -3.03 -14.34
CA GLN A 754 7.78 -2.50 -13.01
C GLN A 754 7.39 -3.59 -11.99
N GLY A 755 6.70 -4.65 -12.39
CA GLY A 755 6.29 -5.75 -11.49
C GLY A 755 7.45 -6.63 -10.95
N ILE A 756 8.68 -6.43 -11.42
CA ILE A 756 9.90 -7.10 -10.93
C ILE A 756 10.74 -6.14 -10.06
N MET A 757 10.43 -4.84 -10.13
CA MET A 757 11.13 -3.79 -9.40
C MET A 757 10.64 -3.73 -7.94
N ASP A 758 11.07 -4.71 -7.15
CA ASP A 758 10.80 -4.77 -5.71
C ASP A 758 12.04 -4.36 -4.92
N GLU A 759 12.10 -3.07 -4.55
CA GLU A 759 13.22 -2.50 -3.79
C GLU A 759 13.36 -3.17 -2.42
N SER A 760 12.25 -3.61 -1.81
CA SER A 760 12.26 -4.28 -0.50
C SER A 760 12.99 -5.61 -0.57
N LYS A 761 12.67 -6.47 -1.54
CA LYS A 761 13.35 -7.76 -1.70
C LYS A 761 14.83 -7.61 -2.01
N TYR A 762 15.20 -6.56 -2.75
CA TYR A 762 16.59 -6.24 -3.00
C TYR A 762 17.31 -5.77 -1.74
N PHE A 763 16.68 -4.93 -0.92
CA PHE A 763 17.20 -4.53 0.38
C PHE A 763 17.35 -5.70 1.35
N ASP A 764 16.40 -6.64 1.38
CA ASP A 764 16.51 -7.86 2.18
C ASP A 764 17.67 -8.75 1.72
N PHE A 765 17.90 -8.85 0.40
CA PHE A 765 19.06 -9.55 -0.14
C PHE A 765 20.37 -8.87 0.26
N LYS A 766 20.45 -7.54 0.16
CA LYS A 766 21.62 -6.76 0.57
C LYS A 766 21.89 -6.88 2.07
N ALA A 767 20.85 -6.80 2.88
CA ALA A 767 20.94 -6.98 4.31
C ALA A 767 21.51 -8.35 4.68
N ARG A 768 21.05 -9.43 4.03
CA ARG A 768 21.63 -10.78 4.21
C ARG A 768 23.10 -10.86 3.81
N LYS A 769 23.48 -10.32 2.66
CA LYS A 769 24.89 -10.32 2.23
C LYS A 769 25.79 -9.56 3.21
N ILE A 770 25.33 -8.40 3.68
CA ILE A 770 26.05 -7.61 4.70
C ILE A 770 26.16 -8.40 6.01
N LYS A 771 25.09 -9.09 6.42
CA LYS A 771 25.11 -9.97 7.60
C LYS A 771 26.16 -11.08 7.45
N GLU A 772 26.16 -11.80 6.34
CA GLU A 772 27.14 -12.87 6.05
C GLU A 772 28.59 -12.35 6.05
N GLU A 773 28.85 -11.18 5.45
CA GLU A 773 30.17 -10.55 5.44
C GLU A 773 30.63 -10.14 6.85
N LEU A 774 29.71 -9.63 7.67
CA LEU A 774 29.98 -9.22 9.04
C LEU A 774 30.17 -10.40 9.99
N GLU A 775 29.40 -11.49 9.84
CA GLU A 775 29.58 -12.74 10.59
C GLU A 775 30.94 -13.40 10.30
N GLY A 776 31.54 -13.12 9.14
CA GLY A 776 32.89 -13.58 8.78
C GLY A 776 34.03 -12.85 9.52
N ILE A 777 33.72 -11.83 10.34
CA ILE A 777 34.71 -11.06 11.10
C ILE A 777 34.91 -11.69 12.49
N GLU A 778 36.13 -12.12 12.79
CA GLU A 778 36.48 -12.76 14.06
C GLU A 778 36.24 -11.83 15.26
N GLY A 779 35.50 -12.31 16.26
CA GLY A 779 35.14 -11.52 17.46
C GLY A 779 33.89 -10.64 17.30
N TYR A 780 33.09 -10.83 16.25
CA TYR A 780 31.81 -10.14 16.03
C TYR A 780 30.65 -11.12 15.85
N SER A 781 29.50 -10.80 16.45
CA SER A 781 28.26 -11.56 16.38
C SER A 781 27.13 -10.65 15.90
N VAL A 782 26.49 -11.01 14.78
CA VAL A 782 25.44 -10.19 14.16
C VAL A 782 24.08 -10.83 14.39
N PHE A 783 23.25 -10.16 15.17
CA PHE A 783 21.87 -10.59 15.38
C PHE A 783 21.04 -10.30 14.13
N ASN A 784 21.16 -9.08 13.58
CA ASN A 784 20.28 -8.61 12.52
C ASN A 784 20.94 -7.57 11.63
N VAL A 785 20.54 -7.56 10.36
CA VAL A 785 20.82 -6.46 9.45
C VAL A 785 19.54 -6.12 8.71
N LYS A 786 19.22 -4.83 8.60
CA LYS A 786 18.07 -4.33 7.85
C LYS A 786 18.50 -3.17 6.97
N VAL A 787 17.95 -3.11 5.77
CA VAL A 787 18.09 -1.97 4.88
C VAL A 787 16.69 -1.45 4.59
N LYS A 788 16.42 -0.18 4.88
CA LYS A 788 15.09 0.42 4.65
C LYS A 788 15.22 1.77 3.97
N LYS A 789 14.23 2.11 3.15
CA LYS A 789 14.13 3.43 2.55
C LYS A 789 13.58 4.41 3.59
N GLY A 790 14.20 5.58 3.67
CA GLY A 790 13.78 6.68 4.52
C GLY A 790 13.58 7.94 3.68
N TYR A 791 12.85 8.90 4.24
CA TYR A 791 12.60 10.19 3.60
C TYR A 791 12.82 11.31 4.62
N THR A 792 13.59 12.33 4.25
CA THR A 792 13.84 13.48 5.14
C THR A 792 12.82 14.61 4.98
N GLY A 793 11.82 14.45 4.12
CA GLY A 793 10.98 15.55 3.64
C GLY A 793 11.48 16.18 2.33
N PHE A 794 12.80 16.06 2.06
CA PHE A 794 13.47 16.71 0.93
C PHE A 794 14.26 15.75 0.04
N ASN A 795 14.78 14.66 0.60
CA ASN A 795 15.54 13.64 -0.13
C ASN A 795 15.17 12.24 0.36
N GLU A 796 15.17 11.28 -0.57
CA GLU A 796 15.18 9.86 -0.25
C GLU A 796 16.57 9.46 0.26
N TYR A 797 16.62 8.62 1.30
CA TYR A 797 17.85 8.00 1.78
C TYR A 797 17.63 6.51 2.03
N VAL A 798 18.72 5.76 2.09
CA VAL A 798 18.70 4.34 2.47
C VAL A 798 19.36 4.22 3.84
N GLU A 799 18.62 3.69 4.80
CA GLU A 799 19.07 3.45 6.16
C GLU A 799 19.52 1.99 6.29
N LEU A 800 20.80 1.79 6.63
CA LEU A 800 21.36 0.50 7.01
C LEU A 800 21.36 0.40 8.54
N ILE A 801 20.69 -0.62 9.07
CA ILE A 801 20.62 -0.92 10.50
C ILE A 801 21.33 -2.25 10.71
N ILE A 802 22.32 -2.27 11.60
CA ILE A 802 23.06 -3.48 12.00
C ILE A 802 22.88 -3.62 13.50
N GLU A 803 22.40 -4.78 13.95
CA GLU A 803 22.23 -5.16 15.35
C GLU A 803 23.21 -6.31 15.63
N GLY A 804 24.14 -6.13 16.56
CA GLY A 804 25.18 -7.12 16.87
C GLY A 804 26.01 -6.73 18.08
N GLU A 805 26.94 -7.60 18.47
CA GLU A 805 27.89 -7.43 19.58
C GLU A 805 29.29 -7.87 19.15
N GLY A 806 30.35 -7.29 19.72
CA GLY A 806 31.70 -7.77 19.45
C GLY A 806 32.80 -7.08 20.25
N THR A 807 33.98 -7.69 20.20
CA THR A 807 35.18 -7.29 20.96
C THR A 807 36.25 -6.63 20.10
N SER A 808 35.99 -6.47 18.79
CA SER A 808 36.89 -5.78 17.86
C SER A 808 36.97 -4.27 18.14
N ALA A 809 38.20 -3.74 18.22
CA ALA A 809 38.47 -2.32 18.49
C ALA A 809 37.86 -1.36 17.45
N LEU A 810 37.58 -1.81 16.23
CA LEU A 810 36.89 -1.02 15.20
C LEU A 810 35.44 -0.67 15.57
N PHE A 811 34.86 -1.37 16.55
CA PHE A 811 33.46 -1.25 16.96
C PHE A 811 33.27 -1.05 18.48
N GLU A 812 34.32 -0.66 19.18
CA GLU A 812 34.24 -0.35 20.61
C GLU A 812 33.21 0.78 20.84
N GLY A 813 32.09 0.46 21.50
CA GLY A 813 30.94 1.38 21.71
C GLY A 813 29.76 1.24 20.74
N PHE A 814 29.74 0.23 19.86
CA PHE A 814 28.67 0.02 18.87
C PHE A 814 27.46 -0.73 19.47
N MET A 815 26.53 -0.02 20.11
CA MET A 815 25.25 -0.61 20.62
C MET A 815 24.01 -0.24 19.77
N GLN A 816 24.13 0.75 18.89
CA GLN A 816 23.14 1.18 17.89
C GLN A 816 23.72 2.44 17.23
N TYR A 817 23.73 2.54 15.90
CA TYR A 817 24.10 3.80 15.26
C TYR A 817 23.01 4.84 15.56
N LYS A 818 23.31 5.79 16.45
CA LYS A 818 22.44 6.93 16.80
C LYS A 818 22.09 7.68 15.51
N SER A 819 20.82 7.61 15.12
CA SER A 819 20.22 8.56 14.19
C SER A 819 20.68 9.97 14.51
N ARG A 820 20.94 10.80 13.48
CA ARG A 820 21.22 12.24 13.65
C ARG A 820 20.09 12.99 14.34
N LEU A 821 19.02 12.31 14.76
CA LEU A 821 17.91 12.82 15.54
C LEU A 821 18.38 13.59 16.77
N THR A 822 19.46 13.19 17.44
CA THR A 822 19.96 13.95 18.61
C THR A 822 20.58 15.28 18.19
N GLU A 823 21.45 15.29 17.16
CA GLU A 823 21.97 16.54 16.58
C GLU A 823 20.85 17.44 16.02
N LEU A 824 19.87 16.85 15.34
CA LEU A 824 18.74 17.56 14.75
C LEU A 824 17.77 18.08 15.81
N LYS A 825 17.57 17.35 16.92
CA LYS A 825 16.83 17.85 18.09
C LYS A 825 17.57 18.99 18.77
N GLU A 826 18.89 18.91 18.86
CA GLU A 826 19.71 19.99 19.42
C GLU A 826 19.68 21.23 18.52
N ALA A 827 19.83 21.06 17.21
CA ALA A 827 19.71 22.13 16.21
C ALA A 827 18.30 22.73 16.18
N TYR A 828 17.26 21.91 16.30
CA TYR A 828 15.87 22.37 16.42
C TYR A 828 15.65 23.17 17.70
N ARG A 829 16.18 22.72 18.84
CA ARG A 829 16.13 23.46 20.12
C ARG A 829 16.87 24.80 20.02
N GLN A 830 18.03 24.84 19.36
CA GLN A 830 18.78 26.09 19.13
C GLN A 830 18.01 27.05 18.21
N LEU A 831 17.36 26.53 17.17
CA LEU A 831 16.51 27.32 16.26
C LEU A 831 15.27 27.85 16.98
N GLU A 832 14.61 27.03 17.80
CA GLU A 832 13.45 27.42 18.59
C GLU A 832 13.81 28.48 19.63
N PHE A 833 14.98 28.35 20.27
CA PHE A 833 15.51 29.36 21.17
C PHE A 833 15.79 30.69 20.46
N SER A 834 16.42 30.65 19.28
CA SER A 834 16.70 31.84 18.47
C SER A 834 15.41 32.51 17.96
N LEU A 835 14.39 31.74 17.58
CA LEU A 835 13.07 32.26 17.20
C LEU A 835 12.33 32.91 18.38
N LYS A 836 12.44 32.35 19.59
CA LYS A 836 11.89 32.94 20.82
C LYS A 836 12.57 34.27 21.16
N GLN A 837 13.90 34.35 21.03
CA GLN A 837 14.66 35.58 21.20
C GLN A 837 14.27 36.65 20.18
N ASN A 838 14.20 36.30 18.89
CA ASN A 838 13.79 37.22 17.84
C ASN A 838 12.35 37.73 18.04
N ARG A 839 11.42 36.88 18.54
CA ARG A 839 10.07 37.32 18.92
C ARG A 839 10.08 38.33 20.07
N LEU A 840 10.93 38.12 21.08
CA LEU A 840 11.08 39.05 22.20
C LEU A 840 11.68 40.38 21.75
N GLU A 841 12.68 40.37 20.88
CA GLU A 841 13.25 41.58 20.28
C GLU A 841 12.21 42.33 19.44
N LEU A 842 11.40 41.61 18.65
CA LEU A 842 10.33 42.22 17.85
C LEU A 842 9.25 42.86 18.74
N LEU A 843 8.91 42.23 19.87
CA LEU A 843 8.00 42.80 20.87
C LEU A 843 8.59 44.03 21.56
N ASN A 844 9.89 44.03 21.85
CA ASN A 844 10.58 45.19 22.39
C ASN A 844 10.66 46.34 21.38
N LEU A 845 10.98 46.05 20.12
CA LEU A 845 10.96 47.02 19.02
C LEU A 845 9.55 47.61 18.84
N ASN A 846 8.51 46.78 18.90
CA ASN A 846 7.12 47.24 18.85
C ASN A 846 6.74 48.11 20.07
N ARG A 847 7.24 47.79 21.27
CA ARG A 847 7.06 48.62 22.48
C ARG A 847 7.79 49.96 22.38
N ILE A 848 9.02 49.95 21.86
CA ILE A 848 9.82 51.17 21.61
C ILE A 848 9.09 52.02 20.56
N HIS A 849 8.66 51.41 19.45
CA HIS A 849 7.88 52.05 18.40
C HIS A 849 6.59 52.67 18.96
N ALA A 850 5.84 51.94 19.80
CA ALA A 850 4.62 52.45 20.44
C ALA A 850 4.88 53.56 21.48
N LYS A 851 6.02 53.52 22.19
CA LYS A 851 6.42 54.59 23.14
C LYS A 851 6.90 55.86 22.44
N HIS A 852 7.54 55.76 21.28
CA HIS A 852 8.10 56.91 20.57
C HIS A 852 7.17 57.52 19.51
N LEU A 853 6.15 56.78 19.03
CA LEU A 853 5.14 57.30 18.11
C LEU A 853 4.39 58.56 18.62
N PRO A 854 4.00 58.65 19.90
CA PRO A 854 3.33 59.84 20.44
C PRO A 854 4.22 61.09 20.42
N PHE A 855 5.52 60.94 20.69
CA PHE A 855 6.47 62.05 20.70
C PHE A 855 6.82 62.56 19.29
N LEU A 856 6.70 61.71 18.26
CA LEU A 856 6.87 62.10 16.86
C LEU A 856 5.62 62.81 16.29
N LYS A 857 4.43 62.53 16.84
CA LYS A 857 3.18 63.23 16.46
C LYS A 857 3.04 64.61 17.12
N ASP A 858 3.58 64.80 18.33
CA ASP A 858 3.56 66.10 19.02
C ASP A 858 4.56 67.14 18.49
N HIS A 859 5.61 66.71 17.78
CA HIS A 859 6.51 67.65 17.09
C HIS A 859 5.91 68.24 15.81
N HIS A 860 4.96 67.55 15.18
CA HIS A 860 4.23 68.08 14.02
C HIS A 860 3.04 68.98 14.40
N SER A 861 2.45 68.84 15.59
CA SER A 861 1.35 69.71 16.06
C SER A 861 1.82 71.01 16.70
N ARG A 862 3.05 71.08 17.22
CA ARG A 862 3.65 72.33 17.77
C ARG A 862 4.30 73.25 16.72
N SER A 863 4.52 72.79 15.49
CA SER A 863 5.03 73.64 14.39
C SER A 863 3.95 74.38 13.62
N SER A 864 2.67 74.09 13.87
CA SER A 864 1.51 74.73 13.21
C SER A 864 0.78 75.77 14.07
N CYS A 865 1.29 76.14 15.26
CA CYS A 865 0.64 77.10 16.17
C CYS A 865 1.47 78.37 16.47
N ASN A 866 2.46 78.71 15.63
CA ASN A 866 3.19 80.00 15.67
C ASN A 866 3.16 80.70 14.29
N LYS A 867 1.96 81.05 13.82
CA LYS A 867 1.74 82.14 12.86
C LYS A 867 0.46 82.88 13.28
N GLN A 868 0.58 84.21 13.44
CA GLN A 868 -0.29 85.19 14.13
C GLN A 868 0.11 85.33 15.61
N GLU A 869 0.86 86.33 16.07
CA GLU A 869 1.38 87.61 15.54
C GLU A 869 2.84 87.80 15.96
#